data_AF-A0A0P7BMH8-F1
#
_entry.id   AF-A0A0P7BMH8-F1
#
_cell.length_a   1.000
_cell.length_b   1.000
_cell.length_c   1.000
_cell.angle_alpha   90.00
_cell.angle_beta   90.00
_cell.angle_gamma   90.00
#
_symmetry.space_group_name_H-M   'P 1'
#
loop_
_entity.id
_entity.type
_entity.pdbx_description
1 polymer ?
#
loop_
_entity_poly.entity_id
_entity_poly.type
_entity_poly.pdbx_seq_one_letter_code
_entity_poly.pdbx_strand_id
1 'polypeptide(L)'
;MPYAPAPAPAVPTEHSPLNPTLLASLIKTIQYTSNGSMVPYVRLAPNMPDLINYVLLAGAGGIVQPHVQNAEQARQIVSLAKFPPLGNRSYPPLALFGKQTRTKPGQTVYDVWNDHAAVFAQIEDVEGVENVEEIAAVPGIDALMVGAGDLRCSMGLEVGSQDGDEPVFLAALDKIQRAADKNGLAVLGFAMTPAILERRLKLGWRAFVVHSDGSGVYKSGVQGFEDNIALVKAKVKVTMHNRLVLSAWVPQTVQAWTEANYAQDSLINYPCLAPPTPPVNSACSDILNELTLGRKRRKSHRSGSASIESANLHRASTTVEKMELSRSHVQSWVVQKFGGTSIGKYPLNIVENVVKSATTPTSPVIAVEHLPICLRPATFYHRVVVVCSARSTSTKDVGTTNRLLQAYQHCLGISLERSNALIQSIRADHISAAYGYIKNPKLITKLVQEIEHQCEQVTQLLQATRTIGHGTPHIIDRVISTGERLAASFLSAVLSDRGTSSEAVDFSDIIPFNMHSTMDQAFYDGVACIMAERIKLCQATVPVVTGFFGPIGGGLLAQVGRGYTDFCASMISVGLRAHELHVWKEVEGIFTADPSKVPSARMLPIISSDEASELTFHGSEVIHYSAMRLAMRAKVSMRIKNVLNPQAPGTLVIDDCNSASPSPTLSPTGAPRAPIAITSKDKILLINVRSTERLKAHSFLASIFSVLDKCNMSIDLICTSEVQVSMALHSQIYPTDDEDSSDPVRKDVKIAIKQLQEYGEVELLHSRTIISLVGKQMRQALSVTGQMFSTLSENRIRIDMIAQGASQITMSCVVQDHDAGRAVALLHAVFFTSVPEKPSLTMLDPLVKVLSAS
;
A
#
# COMPACT_ATOMS: atom_id res chain seq x y z
N MET A 1 30.89 -5.69 -47.10
CA MET A 1 30.00 -4.51 -47.05
C MET A 1 30.48 -3.61 -45.92
N PRO A 2 30.56 -2.28 -46.11
CA PRO A 2 30.82 -1.39 -44.99
C PRO A 2 29.55 -1.39 -44.13
N TYR A 3 29.59 -2.04 -42.97
CA TYR A 3 28.45 -2.07 -42.06
C TYR A 3 28.29 -0.67 -41.47
N ALA A 4 27.24 0.03 -41.90
CA ALA A 4 26.73 1.18 -41.14
C ALA A 4 26.42 0.71 -39.70
N PRO A 5 26.67 1.53 -38.66
CA PRO A 5 26.30 1.18 -37.30
C PRO A 5 24.78 0.95 -37.24
N ALA A 6 24.36 -0.30 -37.04
CA ALA A 6 22.95 -0.64 -36.95
C ALA A 6 22.44 -0.28 -35.54
N PRO A 7 21.41 0.58 -35.41
CA PRO A 7 20.82 0.87 -34.11
C PRO A 7 20.15 -0.38 -33.55
N ALA A 8 20.53 -0.76 -32.33
CA ALA A 8 20.03 -1.94 -31.65
C ALA A 8 19.49 -1.56 -30.26
N PRO A 9 18.16 -1.51 -30.06
CA PRO A 9 17.58 -1.19 -28.77
C PRO A 9 17.80 -2.33 -27.77
N ALA A 10 18.26 -1.99 -26.57
CA ALA A 10 18.38 -2.92 -25.44
C ALA A 10 17.16 -2.77 -24.53
N VAL A 11 16.42 -3.85 -24.29
CA VAL A 11 15.25 -3.86 -23.38
C VAL A 11 15.70 -4.39 -22.01
N PRO A 12 15.71 -3.56 -20.95
CA PRO A 12 16.07 -4.02 -19.61
C PRO A 12 14.87 -4.70 -18.93
N THR A 13 15.02 -5.94 -18.47
CA THR A 13 14.00 -6.64 -17.66
C THR A 13 14.38 -6.78 -16.19
N GLU A 14 15.63 -6.46 -15.82
CA GLU A 14 16.14 -6.59 -14.46
C GLU A 14 15.62 -5.49 -13.51
N HIS A 15 15.61 -4.24 -13.98
CA HIS A 15 15.12 -3.09 -13.20
C HIS A 15 13.78 -2.56 -13.70
N SER A 16 13.08 -3.34 -14.53
CA SER A 16 11.78 -2.95 -15.09
C SER A 16 10.81 -4.13 -14.98
N PRO A 17 9.67 -3.97 -14.29
CA PRO A 17 8.72 -5.06 -14.09
C PRO A 17 7.98 -5.36 -15.40
N LEU A 18 8.57 -6.17 -16.27
CA LEU A 18 8.00 -6.59 -17.55
C LEU A 18 7.55 -8.05 -17.47
N ASN A 19 6.26 -8.31 -17.73
CA ASN A 19 5.78 -9.67 -17.90
C ASN A 19 6.13 -10.23 -19.30
N PRO A 20 6.16 -11.56 -19.50
CA PRO A 20 6.57 -12.16 -20.78
C PRO A 20 5.72 -11.72 -21.99
N THR A 21 4.42 -11.48 -21.80
CA THR A 21 3.50 -11.05 -22.87
C THR A 21 3.80 -9.63 -23.34
N LEU A 22 4.07 -8.72 -22.41
CA LEU A 22 4.46 -7.35 -22.69
C LEU A 22 5.84 -7.30 -23.34
N LEU A 23 6.78 -8.11 -22.86
CA LEU A 23 8.11 -8.24 -23.44
C LEU A 23 8.06 -8.72 -24.91
N ALA A 24 7.27 -9.75 -25.19
CA ALA A 24 7.07 -10.22 -26.57
C ALA A 24 6.41 -9.17 -27.46
N SER A 25 5.45 -8.41 -26.91
CA SER A 25 4.81 -7.30 -27.63
C SER A 25 5.81 -6.19 -27.95
N LEU A 26 6.66 -5.80 -26.99
CA LEU A 26 7.71 -4.77 -27.20
C LEU A 26 8.71 -5.18 -28.28
N ILE A 27 9.20 -6.41 -28.23
CA ILE A 27 10.13 -6.96 -29.24
C ILE A 27 9.51 -6.85 -30.63
N LYS A 28 8.26 -7.32 -30.78
CA LYS A 28 7.53 -7.25 -32.04
C LYS A 28 7.28 -5.80 -32.48
N THR A 29 6.89 -4.91 -31.56
CA THR A 29 6.66 -3.50 -31.87
C THR A 29 7.94 -2.85 -32.39
N ILE A 30 9.10 -3.10 -31.77
CA ILE A 30 10.40 -2.60 -32.25
C ILE A 30 10.67 -3.09 -33.68
N GLN A 31 10.44 -4.37 -33.94
CA GLN A 31 10.69 -4.96 -35.27
C GLN A 31 9.74 -4.42 -36.33
N TYR A 32 8.43 -4.36 -36.04
CA TYR A 32 7.43 -3.86 -36.98
C TYR A 32 7.57 -2.36 -37.24
N THR A 33 7.79 -1.54 -36.21
CA THR A 33 7.91 -0.08 -36.37
C THR A 33 9.19 0.32 -37.10
N SER A 34 10.26 -0.46 -36.95
CA SER A 34 11.52 -0.24 -37.66
C SER A 34 11.60 -0.89 -39.04
N ASN A 35 10.55 -1.60 -39.50
CA ASN A 35 10.60 -2.45 -40.70
C ASN A 35 11.79 -3.43 -40.70
N GLY A 36 12.17 -3.93 -39.52
CA GLY A 36 13.32 -4.83 -39.33
C GLY A 36 14.70 -4.15 -39.38
N SER A 37 14.75 -2.81 -39.42
CA SER A 37 16.02 -2.05 -39.41
C SER A 37 16.66 -2.00 -38.02
N MET A 38 15.88 -2.23 -36.96
CA MET A 38 16.37 -2.33 -35.59
C MET A 38 16.28 -3.78 -35.09
N VAL A 39 17.35 -4.23 -34.45
CA VAL A 39 17.43 -5.57 -33.85
C VAL A 39 17.38 -5.45 -32.33
N PRO A 40 16.31 -5.93 -31.66
CA PRO A 40 16.21 -5.83 -30.21
C PRO A 40 17.09 -6.86 -29.50
N TYR A 41 17.88 -6.41 -28.53
CA TYR A 41 18.58 -7.25 -27.55
C TYR A 41 17.89 -7.12 -26.20
N VAL A 42 17.82 -8.19 -25.42
CA VAL A 42 17.10 -8.16 -24.13
C VAL A 42 18.06 -8.50 -22.99
N ARG A 43 18.18 -7.60 -22.02
CA ARG A 43 18.88 -7.88 -20.75
C ARG A 43 17.92 -8.58 -19.81
N LEU A 44 18.25 -9.83 -19.47
CA LEU A 44 17.42 -10.73 -18.69
C LEU A 44 17.53 -10.42 -17.19
N ALA A 45 16.48 -10.71 -16.43
CA ALA A 45 16.57 -10.68 -14.97
C ALA A 45 17.38 -11.89 -14.44
N PRO A 46 18.13 -11.74 -13.34
CA PRO A 46 18.82 -12.86 -12.71
C PRO A 46 17.80 -13.94 -12.29
N ASN A 47 18.18 -15.21 -12.42
CA ASN A 47 17.42 -16.41 -12.03
C ASN A 47 16.18 -16.78 -12.88
N MET A 48 16.04 -16.29 -14.11
CA MET A 48 14.93 -16.68 -15.01
C MET A 48 15.39 -17.31 -16.34
N PRO A 49 15.98 -18.53 -16.32
CA PRO A 49 16.48 -19.20 -17.52
C PRO A 49 15.38 -19.48 -18.57
N ASP A 50 14.14 -19.69 -18.13
CA ASP A 50 13.01 -19.96 -19.03
C ASP A 50 12.68 -18.76 -19.93
N LEU A 51 13.04 -17.54 -19.51
CA LEU A 51 12.78 -16.32 -20.27
C LEU A 51 13.59 -16.25 -21.57
N ILE A 52 14.75 -16.91 -21.63
CA ILE A 52 15.61 -16.98 -22.81
C ILE A 52 14.83 -17.50 -24.02
N ASN A 53 14.09 -18.59 -23.83
CA ASN A 53 13.28 -19.17 -24.89
C ASN A 53 12.19 -18.19 -25.35
N TYR A 54 11.42 -17.62 -24.42
CA TYR A 54 10.35 -16.69 -24.79
C TYR A 54 10.84 -15.47 -25.58
N VAL A 55 11.96 -14.89 -25.15
CA VAL A 55 12.57 -13.71 -25.77
C VAL A 55 13.06 -14.00 -27.19
N LEU A 56 13.82 -15.09 -27.35
CA LEU A 56 14.35 -15.47 -28.67
C LEU A 56 13.24 -15.99 -29.61
N LEU A 57 12.13 -16.50 -29.08
CA LEU A 57 10.94 -16.85 -29.87
C LEU A 57 10.07 -15.64 -30.24
N ALA A 58 10.09 -14.59 -29.43
CA ALA A 58 9.43 -13.34 -29.75
C ALA A 58 10.13 -12.58 -30.89
N GLY A 59 11.38 -12.93 -31.21
CA GLY A 59 12.16 -12.38 -32.31
C GLY A 59 13.38 -11.56 -31.89
N ALA A 60 13.80 -11.58 -30.63
CA ALA A 60 15.01 -10.88 -30.22
C ALA A 60 16.26 -11.38 -30.96
N GLY A 61 17.16 -10.48 -31.33
CA GLY A 61 18.43 -10.82 -31.98
C GLY A 61 19.49 -11.34 -31.02
N GLY A 62 19.24 -11.27 -29.71
CA GLY A 62 20.12 -11.84 -28.70
C GLY A 62 19.71 -11.48 -27.28
N ILE A 63 20.46 -12.04 -26.32
CA ILE A 63 20.25 -11.89 -24.89
C ILE A 63 21.49 -11.33 -24.21
N VAL A 64 21.28 -10.60 -23.12
CA VAL A 64 22.33 -10.17 -22.20
C VAL A 64 22.01 -10.77 -20.85
N GLN A 65 22.92 -11.60 -20.33
CA GLN A 65 22.78 -12.18 -19.00
C GLN A 65 23.62 -11.37 -18.00
N PRO A 66 23.00 -10.71 -17.00
CA PRO A 66 23.71 -10.07 -15.89
C PRO A 66 24.35 -11.09 -14.95
N HIS A 67 25.30 -10.63 -14.15
CA HIS A 67 25.99 -11.34 -13.08
C HIS A 67 26.63 -12.67 -13.51
N VAL A 68 27.33 -12.68 -14.66
CA VAL A 68 28.09 -13.86 -15.10
C VAL A 68 29.45 -13.88 -14.40
N GLN A 69 29.59 -14.78 -13.42
CA GLN A 69 30.72 -14.85 -12.51
C GLN A 69 31.70 -15.98 -12.85
N ASN A 70 31.27 -17.01 -13.57
CA ASN A 70 32.11 -18.17 -13.92
C ASN A 70 31.71 -18.84 -15.25
N ALA A 71 32.58 -19.73 -15.73
CA ALA A 71 32.39 -20.43 -17.01
C ALA A 71 31.20 -21.40 -17.02
N GLU A 72 30.78 -21.93 -15.86
CA GLU A 72 29.62 -22.82 -15.76
C GLU A 72 28.32 -22.06 -16.06
N GLN A 73 28.14 -20.88 -15.45
CA GLN A 73 27.03 -19.99 -15.74
C GLN A 73 27.00 -19.60 -17.23
N ALA A 74 28.15 -19.25 -17.80
CA ALA A 74 28.28 -18.96 -19.24
C ALA A 74 27.83 -20.15 -20.11
N ARG A 75 28.26 -21.38 -19.81
CA ARG A 75 27.82 -22.59 -20.54
C ARG A 75 26.32 -22.85 -20.41
N GLN A 76 25.75 -22.61 -19.23
CA GLN A 76 24.32 -22.78 -19.01
C GLN A 76 23.48 -21.84 -19.88
N ILE A 77 23.89 -20.57 -20.00
CA ILE A 77 23.21 -19.57 -20.82
C ILE A 77 23.31 -19.95 -22.31
N VAL A 78 24.50 -20.35 -22.78
CA VAL A 78 24.69 -20.83 -24.16
C VAL A 78 23.83 -22.05 -24.44
N SER A 79 23.77 -23.02 -23.51
CA SER A 79 22.96 -24.22 -23.65
C SER A 79 21.47 -23.90 -23.81
N LEU A 80 20.97 -22.80 -23.24
CA LEU A 80 19.57 -22.39 -23.36
C LEU A 80 19.30 -21.55 -24.61
N ALA A 81 20.29 -20.79 -25.08
CA ALA A 81 20.14 -19.85 -26.19
C ALA A 81 20.42 -20.46 -27.58
N LYS A 82 21.34 -21.44 -27.67
CA LYS A 82 21.79 -22.05 -28.93
C LYS A 82 21.20 -23.45 -29.13
N PHE A 83 21.04 -23.85 -30.38
CA PHE A 83 20.63 -25.19 -30.82
C PHE A 83 21.82 -26.16 -30.91
N PRO A 84 21.57 -27.48 -30.97
CA PRO A 84 22.64 -28.47 -31.14
C PRO A 84 23.52 -28.16 -32.37
N PRO A 85 24.87 -28.32 -32.29
CA PRO A 85 25.62 -28.95 -31.20
C PRO A 85 26.07 -28.00 -30.06
N LEU A 86 25.84 -26.69 -30.17
CA LEU A 86 26.32 -25.70 -29.18
C LEU A 86 25.46 -25.63 -27.92
N GLY A 87 24.17 -26.00 -28.02
CA GLY A 87 23.25 -25.98 -26.89
C GLY A 87 22.06 -26.93 -27.07
N ASN A 88 21.10 -26.83 -26.17
CA ASN A 88 19.93 -27.70 -26.06
C ASN A 88 18.60 -26.93 -26.21
N ARG A 89 18.61 -25.81 -26.95
CA ARG A 89 17.41 -24.98 -27.15
C ARG A 89 16.26 -25.75 -27.83
N SER A 90 15.04 -25.55 -27.33
CA SER A 90 13.82 -26.20 -27.84
C SER A 90 13.40 -25.70 -29.23
N TYR A 91 12.99 -26.61 -30.11
CA TYR A 91 12.53 -26.31 -31.47
C TYR A 91 11.18 -25.58 -31.49
N PRO A 92 11.04 -24.43 -32.21
CA PRO A 92 9.78 -23.70 -32.27
C PRO A 92 8.99 -23.93 -33.57
N PRO A 93 7.91 -24.73 -33.56
CA PRO A 93 7.21 -25.13 -34.78
C PRO A 93 6.45 -23.99 -35.49
N LEU A 94 6.05 -22.93 -34.78
CA LEU A 94 5.18 -21.86 -35.32
C LEU A 94 5.92 -20.54 -35.62
N ALA A 95 7.04 -20.26 -34.95
CA ALA A 95 7.78 -19.00 -35.10
C ALA A 95 8.50 -18.86 -36.46
N LEU A 96 8.48 -19.92 -37.28
CA LEU A 96 9.32 -20.08 -38.47
C LEU A 96 8.52 -20.33 -39.76
N PHE A 97 7.20 -20.14 -39.74
CA PHE A 97 6.39 -20.13 -40.97
C PHE A 97 6.69 -18.87 -41.80
N GLY A 98 7.61 -19.00 -42.74
CA GLY A 98 7.89 -17.99 -43.77
C GLY A 98 9.34 -17.53 -43.84
N LYS A 99 9.97 -17.78 -44.99
CA LYS A 99 11.15 -17.07 -45.54
C LYS A 99 12.53 -17.20 -44.87
N GLN A 100 12.77 -18.04 -43.85
CA GLN A 100 14.14 -18.39 -43.43
C GLN A 100 14.53 -19.81 -43.87
N THR A 101 14.83 -19.97 -45.16
CA THR A 101 15.37 -21.22 -45.75
C THR A 101 16.65 -20.99 -46.59
N ARG A 102 17.25 -19.79 -46.52
CA ARG A 102 18.51 -19.50 -47.23
C ARG A 102 19.71 -19.97 -46.42
N THR A 103 19.93 -21.27 -46.36
CA THR A 103 21.22 -21.83 -45.92
C THR A 103 22.21 -21.76 -47.08
N LYS A 104 23.48 -21.44 -46.79
CA LYS A 104 24.54 -21.59 -47.79
C LYS A 104 24.78 -23.08 -48.05
N PRO A 105 25.28 -23.49 -49.24
CA PRO A 105 25.68 -24.87 -49.47
C PRO A 105 26.65 -25.36 -48.37
N GLY A 106 26.28 -26.43 -47.67
CA GLY A 106 27.07 -26.99 -46.56
C GLY A 106 26.68 -26.53 -45.14
N GLN A 107 25.75 -25.58 -44.99
CA GLN A 107 25.22 -25.18 -43.68
C GLN A 107 23.86 -25.83 -43.39
N THR A 108 23.66 -26.26 -42.15
CA THR A 108 22.36 -26.65 -41.63
C THR A 108 21.54 -25.41 -41.25
N VAL A 109 20.24 -25.61 -41.07
CA VAL A 109 19.34 -24.56 -40.58
C VAL A 109 19.70 -24.14 -39.14
N TYR A 110 20.18 -25.07 -38.32
CA TYR A 110 20.66 -24.79 -36.96
C TYR A 110 21.90 -23.89 -36.95
N ASP A 111 22.80 -24.03 -37.93
CA ASP A 111 23.98 -23.17 -38.04
C ASP A 111 23.55 -21.71 -38.27
N VAL A 112 22.63 -21.49 -39.21
CA VAL A 112 22.09 -20.15 -39.48
C VAL A 112 21.33 -19.57 -38.28
N TRP A 113 20.61 -20.40 -37.53
CA TRP A 113 19.89 -19.94 -36.34
C TRP A 113 20.81 -19.61 -35.16
N ASN A 114 21.88 -20.37 -34.98
CA ASN A 114 22.90 -20.08 -33.97
C ASN A 114 23.66 -18.80 -34.28
N ASP A 115 23.89 -18.50 -35.57
CA ASP A 115 24.50 -17.26 -36.04
C ASP A 115 23.60 -16.02 -35.83
N HIS A 116 22.29 -16.20 -35.69
CA HIS A 116 21.32 -15.09 -35.55
C HIS A 116 20.95 -14.74 -34.11
N ALA A 117 21.31 -15.55 -33.12
CA ALA A 117 20.96 -15.32 -31.71
C ALA A 117 22.21 -15.03 -30.89
N ALA A 118 22.54 -13.75 -30.71
CA ALA A 118 23.74 -13.37 -29.97
C ALA A 118 23.60 -13.62 -28.45
N VAL A 119 24.65 -14.10 -27.80
CA VAL A 119 24.70 -14.30 -26.34
C VAL A 119 25.78 -13.40 -25.75
N PHE A 120 25.37 -12.43 -24.94
CA PHE A 120 26.26 -11.52 -24.24
C PHE A 120 26.36 -11.88 -22.76
N ALA A 121 27.58 -12.15 -22.30
CA ALA A 121 27.87 -12.31 -20.88
C ALA A 121 28.20 -10.94 -20.29
N GLN A 122 27.37 -10.47 -19.36
CA GLN A 122 27.62 -9.21 -18.67
C GLN A 122 28.47 -9.44 -17.43
N ILE A 123 29.66 -8.84 -17.44
CA ILE A 123 30.64 -8.86 -16.36
C ILE A 123 30.45 -7.60 -15.53
N GLU A 124 29.98 -7.80 -14.30
CA GLU A 124 29.64 -6.70 -13.40
C GLU A 124 29.95 -6.99 -11.92
N ASP A 125 30.68 -8.07 -11.66
CA ASP A 125 31.17 -8.43 -10.34
C ASP A 125 32.69 -8.61 -10.37
N VAL A 126 33.34 -8.42 -9.21
CA VAL A 126 34.78 -8.69 -9.05
C VAL A 126 35.11 -10.14 -9.42
N GLU A 127 34.29 -11.11 -8.99
CA GLU A 127 34.45 -12.52 -9.32
C GLU A 127 34.40 -12.79 -10.84
N GLY A 128 33.48 -12.11 -11.55
CA GLY A 128 33.41 -12.20 -13.02
C GLY A 128 34.66 -11.65 -13.71
N VAL A 129 35.27 -10.59 -13.16
CA VAL A 129 36.56 -10.06 -13.65
C VAL A 129 37.71 -11.02 -13.35
N GLU A 130 37.70 -11.69 -12.21
CA GLU A 130 38.70 -12.70 -11.85
C GLU A 130 38.68 -13.86 -12.84
N ASN A 131 37.49 -14.38 -13.16
CA ASN A 131 37.26 -15.54 -14.02
C ASN A 131 37.03 -15.21 -15.51
N VAL A 132 37.21 -13.95 -15.93
CA VAL A 132 36.85 -13.48 -17.28
C VAL A 132 37.50 -14.26 -18.41
N GLU A 133 38.72 -14.78 -18.23
CA GLU A 133 39.40 -15.59 -19.25
C GLU A 133 38.69 -16.92 -19.49
N GLU A 134 38.18 -17.55 -18.44
CA GLU A 134 37.44 -18.82 -18.55
C GLU A 134 36.04 -18.58 -19.14
N ILE A 135 35.39 -17.48 -18.76
CA ILE A 135 34.08 -17.06 -19.31
C ILE A 135 34.21 -16.78 -20.81
N ALA A 136 35.23 -16.02 -21.22
CA ALA A 136 35.49 -15.67 -22.62
C ALA A 136 35.85 -16.88 -23.49
N ALA A 137 36.40 -17.95 -22.91
CA ALA A 137 36.75 -19.18 -23.62
C ALA A 137 35.55 -20.11 -23.87
N VAL A 138 34.37 -19.82 -23.32
CA VAL A 138 33.18 -20.66 -23.50
C VAL A 138 32.66 -20.56 -24.95
N PRO A 139 32.60 -21.68 -25.70
CA PRO A 139 32.06 -21.67 -27.06
C PRO A 139 30.58 -21.23 -27.05
N GLY A 140 30.23 -20.28 -27.92
CA GLY A 140 28.86 -19.77 -28.07
C GLY A 140 28.57 -18.45 -27.34
N ILE A 141 29.51 -17.91 -26.58
CA ILE A 141 29.51 -16.50 -26.16
C ILE A 141 29.97 -15.64 -27.34
N ASP A 142 29.20 -14.61 -27.69
CA ASP A 142 29.46 -13.77 -28.87
C ASP A 142 30.11 -12.43 -28.48
N ALA A 143 29.84 -11.93 -27.27
CA ALA A 143 30.44 -10.71 -26.76
C ALA A 143 30.46 -10.65 -25.22
N LEU A 144 31.35 -9.83 -24.67
CA LEU A 144 31.36 -9.46 -23.26
C LEU A 144 30.76 -8.07 -23.08
N MET A 145 29.82 -7.93 -22.16
CA MET A 145 29.27 -6.64 -21.77
C MET A 145 29.84 -6.21 -20.43
N VAL A 146 30.28 -4.96 -20.32
CA VAL A 146 30.74 -4.40 -19.05
C VAL A 146 29.60 -3.65 -18.36
N GLY A 147 29.13 -4.18 -17.23
CA GLY A 147 28.17 -3.52 -16.35
C GLY A 147 28.89 -2.53 -15.43
N ALA A 148 29.37 -1.41 -15.97
CA ALA A 148 30.28 -0.50 -15.25
C ALA A 148 29.75 0.02 -13.90
N GLY A 149 28.44 0.24 -13.76
CA GLY A 149 27.84 0.69 -12.50
C GLY A 149 27.94 -0.37 -11.40
N ASP A 150 27.42 -1.57 -11.68
CA ASP A 150 27.42 -2.68 -10.72
C ASP A 150 28.85 -3.20 -10.46
N LEU A 151 29.74 -3.15 -11.46
CA LEU A 151 31.16 -3.48 -11.28
C LEU A 151 31.86 -2.57 -10.27
N ARG A 152 31.61 -1.26 -10.36
CA ARG A 152 32.14 -0.28 -9.41
C ARG A 152 31.55 -0.50 -8.01
N CYS A 153 30.27 -0.84 -7.93
CA CYS A 153 29.61 -1.20 -6.68
C CYS A 153 30.26 -2.45 -6.03
N SER A 154 30.51 -3.50 -6.82
CA SER A 154 31.17 -4.74 -6.40
C SER A 154 32.61 -4.49 -5.92
N MET A 155 33.31 -3.51 -6.49
CA MET A 155 34.65 -3.07 -6.08
C MET A 155 34.66 -2.13 -4.86
N GLY A 156 33.49 -1.74 -4.33
CA GLY A 156 33.39 -0.76 -3.23
C GLY A 156 33.76 0.67 -3.63
N LEU A 157 33.67 1.02 -4.92
CA LEU A 157 33.91 2.36 -5.45
C LEU A 157 32.64 3.21 -5.41
N GLU A 158 32.78 4.53 -5.63
CA GLU A 158 31.67 5.48 -5.56
C GLU A 158 30.53 5.11 -6.52
N VAL A 159 29.32 5.04 -5.98
CA VAL A 159 28.09 4.62 -6.66
C VAL A 159 27.45 5.81 -7.37
N GLY A 160 27.15 5.68 -8.66
CA GLY A 160 26.40 6.68 -9.44
C GLY A 160 27.12 7.22 -10.67
N SER A 161 28.42 6.93 -10.84
CA SER A 161 29.15 7.16 -12.10
C SER A 161 29.24 5.86 -12.89
N GLN A 162 28.92 5.91 -14.20
CA GLN A 162 29.11 4.76 -15.12
C GLN A 162 30.54 4.71 -15.72
N ASP A 163 31.46 5.48 -15.15
CA ASP A 163 32.88 5.55 -15.51
C ASP A 163 33.72 6.10 -14.33
N GLY A 164 35.04 5.97 -14.41
CA GLY A 164 35.97 6.61 -13.47
C GLY A 164 37.45 6.33 -13.77
N ASP A 165 38.33 7.00 -13.03
CA ASP A 165 39.79 7.01 -13.24
C ASP A 165 40.56 6.09 -12.26
N GLU A 166 39.84 5.32 -11.44
CA GLU A 166 40.44 4.50 -10.42
C GLU A 166 41.30 3.39 -11.06
N PRO A 167 42.57 3.22 -10.63
CA PRO A 167 43.48 2.25 -11.25
C PRO A 167 42.94 0.82 -11.24
N VAL A 168 42.22 0.44 -10.18
CA VAL A 168 41.61 -0.90 -10.04
C VAL A 168 40.51 -1.12 -11.09
N PHE A 169 39.70 -0.10 -11.35
CA PHE A 169 38.64 -0.15 -12.35
C PHE A 169 39.22 -0.20 -13.76
N LEU A 170 40.20 0.66 -14.07
CA LEU A 170 40.89 0.66 -15.37
C LEU A 170 41.61 -0.67 -15.65
N ALA A 171 42.25 -1.25 -14.64
CA ALA A 171 42.89 -2.57 -14.76
C ALA A 171 41.87 -3.69 -15.03
N ALA A 172 40.67 -3.61 -14.45
CA ALA A 172 39.59 -4.55 -14.73
C ALA A 172 39.10 -4.43 -16.19
N LEU A 173 38.89 -3.20 -16.68
CA LEU A 173 38.49 -2.97 -18.08
C LEU A 173 39.53 -3.51 -19.07
N ASP A 174 40.81 -3.26 -18.82
CA ASP A 174 41.92 -3.79 -19.63
C ASP A 174 41.97 -5.33 -19.59
N LYS A 175 41.75 -5.94 -18.43
CA LYS A 175 41.70 -7.40 -18.30
C LYS A 175 40.55 -8.00 -19.11
N ILE A 176 39.35 -7.40 -19.04
CA ILE A 176 38.19 -7.85 -19.84
C ILE A 176 38.47 -7.72 -21.33
N GLN A 177 39.07 -6.61 -21.76
CA GLN A 177 39.45 -6.40 -23.16
C GLN A 177 40.45 -7.44 -23.66
N ARG A 178 41.54 -7.69 -22.90
CA ARG A 178 42.53 -8.70 -23.26
C ARG A 178 41.94 -10.10 -23.36
N ALA A 179 41.03 -10.45 -22.45
CA ALA A 179 40.32 -11.73 -22.50
C ALA A 179 39.40 -11.84 -23.73
N ALA A 180 38.73 -10.75 -24.10
CA ALA A 180 37.91 -10.70 -25.31
C ALA A 180 38.76 -10.83 -26.59
N ASP A 181 39.86 -10.09 -26.70
CA ASP A 181 40.75 -10.11 -27.87
C ASP A 181 41.37 -11.50 -28.09
N LYS A 182 41.81 -12.17 -27.01
CA LYS A 182 42.35 -13.53 -27.04
C LYS A 182 41.36 -14.55 -27.62
N ASN A 183 40.05 -14.32 -27.45
CA ASN A 183 38.97 -15.20 -27.90
C ASN A 183 38.20 -14.64 -29.12
N GLY A 184 38.62 -13.51 -29.68
CA GLY A 184 37.94 -12.87 -30.82
C GLY A 184 36.58 -12.21 -30.51
N LEU A 185 36.24 -12.03 -29.24
CA LEU A 185 34.95 -11.50 -28.78
C LEU A 185 34.89 -9.97 -28.87
N ALA A 186 33.69 -9.42 -29.04
CA ALA A 186 33.47 -7.98 -28.93
C ALA A 186 33.29 -7.57 -27.46
N VAL A 187 33.73 -6.37 -27.10
CA VAL A 187 33.41 -5.74 -25.81
C VAL A 187 32.40 -4.62 -26.04
N LEU A 188 31.39 -4.57 -25.17
CA LEU A 188 30.32 -3.57 -25.24
C LEU A 188 29.93 -2.98 -23.86
N GLY A 189 29.37 -1.77 -23.86
CA GLY A 189 28.82 -1.15 -22.65
C GLY A 189 28.45 0.33 -22.82
N PHE A 190 28.10 1.00 -21.71
CA PHE A 190 27.53 2.36 -21.69
C PHE A 190 28.47 3.54 -22.00
N ALA A 191 28.44 4.09 -23.21
CA ALA A 191 29.21 5.27 -23.60
C ALA A 191 28.27 6.47 -23.82
N MET A 192 27.69 6.98 -22.74
CA MET A 192 26.62 7.99 -22.76
C MET A 192 27.12 9.43 -23.01
N THR A 193 28.44 9.66 -23.00
CA THR A 193 29.05 10.96 -23.32
C THR A 193 30.19 10.78 -24.34
N PRO A 194 30.49 11.82 -25.16
CA PRO A 194 31.56 11.75 -26.15
C PRO A 194 32.95 11.41 -25.56
N ALA A 195 33.28 11.94 -24.38
CA ALA A 195 34.55 11.68 -23.71
C ALA A 195 34.70 10.20 -23.32
N ILE A 196 33.65 9.60 -22.74
CA ILE A 196 33.62 8.18 -22.38
C ILE A 196 33.69 7.30 -23.63
N LEU A 197 32.98 7.70 -24.70
CA LEU A 197 33.02 7.00 -25.98
C LEU A 197 34.44 6.98 -26.57
N GLU A 198 35.13 8.11 -26.58
CA GLU A 198 36.51 8.21 -27.09
C GLU A 198 37.48 7.34 -26.27
N ARG A 199 37.35 7.35 -24.93
CA ARG A 199 38.15 6.51 -24.04
C ARG A 199 37.95 5.02 -24.33
N ARG A 200 36.70 4.58 -24.52
CA ARG A 200 36.38 3.16 -24.79
C ARG A 200 36.76 2.73 -26.20
N LEU A 201 36.70 3.63 -27.18
CA LEU A 201 37.26 3.40 -28.52
C LEU A 201 38.78 3.16 -28.45
N LYS A 202 39.50 3.93 -27.63
CA LYS A 202 40.94 3.74 -27.39
C LYS A 202 41.26 2.40 -26.71
N LEU A 203 40.35 1.89 -25.87
CA LEU A 203 40.45 0.55 -25.28
C LEU A 203 40.12 -0.58 -26.26
N GLY A 204 39.63 -0.31 -27.48
CA GLY A 204 39.33 -1.34 -28.47
C GLY A 204 37.89 -1.88 -28.45
N TRP A 205 36.97 -1.20 -27.74
CA TRP A 205 35.56 -1.61 -27.69
C TRP A 205 34.88 -1.43 -29.06
N ARG A 206 33.92 -2.31 -29.37
CA ARG A 206 33.31 -2.40 -30.71
C ARG A 206 31.81 -2.12 -30.73
N ALA A 207 31.15 -2.08 -29.58
CA ALA A 207 29.73 -1.75 -29.46
C ALA A 207 29.45 -0.87 -28.24
N PHE A 208 28.50 0.05 -28.37
CA PHE A 208 28.30 1.14 -27.41
C PHE A 208 26.82 1.39 -27.16
N VAL A 209 26.44 1.49 -25.89
CA VAL A 209 25.13 2.03 -25.50
C VAL A 209 25.30 3.54 -25.31
N VAL A 210 24.82 4.32 -26.28
CA VAL A 210 25.03 5.78 -26.34
C VAL A 210 23.82 6.60 -25.88
N HIS A 211 22.68 5.95 -25.66
CA HIS A 211 21.44 6.61 -25.23
C HIS A 211 20.56 5.68 -24.39
N SER A 212 19.66 6.29 -23.62
CA SER A 212 18.60 5.61 -22.85
C SER A 212 17.37 6.50 -22.81
N ASP A 213 16.17 5.92 -22.96
CA ASP A 213 14.92 6.69 -23.00
C ASP A 213 14.71 7.55 -21.75
N GLY A 214 15.06 7.03 -20.56
CA GLY A 214 14.99 7.78 -19.31
C GLY A 214 15.86 9.05 -19.32
N SER A 215 17.12 8.94 -19.76
CA SER A 215 17.99 10.10 -19.93
C SER A 215 17.50 11.05 -21.01
N GLY A 216 16.89 10.54 -22.10
CA GLY A 216 16.35 11.36 -23.18
C GLY A 216 15.18 12.23 -22.73
N VAL A 217 14.18 11.62 -22.08
CA VAL A 217 13.01 12.32 -21.51
C VAL A 217 13.44 13.35 -20.47
N TYR A 218 14.37 12.97 -19.58
CA TYR A 218 14.91 13.88 -18.57
C TYR A 218 15.61 15.09 -19.19
N LYS A 219 16.56 14.86 -20.11
CA LYS A 219 17.31 15.94 -20.78
C LYS A 219 16.39 16.85 -21.57
N SER A 220 15.39 16.30 -22.26
CA SER A 220 14.38 17.10 -22.99
C SER A 220 13.54 17.94 -22.04
N GLY A 221 13.16 17.41 -20.88
CA GLY A 221 12.43 18.14 -19.85
C GLY A 221 13.25 19.28 -19.23
N VAL A 222 14.52 19.01 -18.88
CA VAL A 222 15.45 20.02 -18.34
C VAL A 222 15.72 21.11 -19.37
N GLN A 223 16.06 20.75 -20.61
CA GLN A 223 16.29 21.72 -21.68
C GLN A 223 15.07 22.61 -21.91
N GLY A 224 13.87 22.01 -21.98
CA GLY A 224 12.63 22.78 -22.12
C GLY A 224 12.39 23.72 -20.94
N PHE A 225 12.78 23.34 -19.73
CA PHE A 225 12.67 24.19 -18.55
C PHE A 225 13.69 25.33 -18.56
N GLU A 226 14.94 25.05 -18.92
CA GLU A 226 16.01 26.04 -19.05
C GLU A 226 15.72 27.06 -20.15
N ASP A 227 15.21 26.62 -21.30
CA ASP A 227 14.80 27.49 -22.41
C ASP A 227 13.67 28.44 -21.97
N ASN A 228 12.68 27.91 -21.23
CA ASN A 228 11.60 28.72 -20.67
C ASN A 228 12.10 29.72 -19.61
N ILE A 229 13.03 29.31 -18.74
CA ILE A 229 13.67 30.22 -17.77
C ILE A 229 14.46 31.31 -18.48
N ALA A 230 15.22 30.98 -19.52
CA ALA A 230 15.98 31.93 -20.32
C ALA A 230 15.04 32.95 -20.99
N LEU A 231 13.91 32.50 -21.53
CA LEU A 231 12.88 33.35 -22.12
C LEU A 231 12.25 34.30 -21.08
N VAL A 232 11.94 33.79 -19.88
CA VAL A 232 11.38 34.59 -18.77
C VAL A 232 12.41 35.62 -18.29
N LYS A 233 13.67 35.22 -18.10
CA LYS A 233 14.77 36.14 -17.73
C LYS A 233 15.01 37.22 -18.79
N ALA A 234 14.85 36.90 -20.07
CA ALA A 234 15.00 37.86 -21.16
C ALA A 234 13.83 38.87 -21.27
N LYS A 235 12.60 38.45 -20.96
CA LYS A 235 11.40 39.29 -21.09
C LYS A 235 10.98 40.02 -19.81
N VAL A 236 11.34 39.52 -18.64
CA VAL A 236 10.97 40.12 -17.36
C VAL A 236 12.20 40.79 -16.75
N LYS A 237 12.29 42.12 -16.87
CA LYS A 237 13.21 42.93 -16.05
C LYS A 237 12.74 42.90 -14.61
N VAL A 238 13.11 41.87 -13.86
CA VAL A 238 12.88 41.82 -12.42
C VAL A 238 13.98 42.63 -11.73
N THR A 239 13.66 43.85 -11.30
CA THR A 239 14.45 44.59 -10.32
C THR A 239 14.28 43.88 -8.97
N MET A 240 15.15 42.92 -8.65
CA MET A 240 15.07 42.20 -7.38
C MET A 240 15.62 43.06 -6.22
N HIS A 241 14.74 43.84 -5.60
CA HIS A 241 14.88 44.32 -4.23
C HIS A 241 14.24 43.30 -3.27
N ASN A 242 14.78 42.08 -3.25
CA ASN A 242 14.77 41.16 -2.12
C ASN A 242 15.44 39.86 -2.55
N ARG A 243 16.54 39.51 -1.87
CA ARG A 243 17.17 38.18 -1.94
C ARG A 243 16.19 37.15 -1.36
N LEU A 244 15.25 36.69 -2.18
CA LEU A 244 14.60 35.40 -1.97
C LEU A 244 15.36 34.37 -2.80
N VAL A 245 15.97 33.46 -2.06
CA VAL A 245 16.88 32.40 -2.47
C VAL A 245 16.23 31.51 -3.53
N LEU A 246 16.47 31.82 -4.81
CA LEU A 246 16.12 30.98 -5.96
C LEU A 246 17.13 29.84 -6.20
N SER A 247 18.16 29.72 -5.37
CA SER A 247 19.22 28.71 -5.52
C SER A 247 18.95 27.38 -4.78
N ALA A 248 17.72 27.14 -4.31
CA ALA A 248 17.39 25.94 -3.52
C ALA A 248 16.42 24.96 -4.22
N TRP A 249 16.10 25.18 -5.50
CA TRP A 249 15.12 24.38 -6.27
C TRP A 249 15.75 23.30 -7.17
N VAL A 250 16.98 22.92 -6.88
CA VAL A 250 17.59 21.70 -7.39
C VAL A 250 17.76 20.79 -6.17
N PRO A 251 17.21 19.56 -6.15
CA PRO A 251 17.47 18.64 -5.05
C PRO A 251 18.98 18.56 -4.82
N GLN A 252 19.46 18.63 -3.58
CA GLN A 252 20.91 18.60 -3.31
C GLN A 252 21.57 17.32 -3.88
N THR A 253 20.80 16.26 -4.12
CA THR A 253 21.19 15.06 -4.86
C THR A 253 21.43 15.29 -6.37
N VAL A 254 20.72 16.23 -6.98
CA VAL A 254 20.82 16.63 -8.40
C VAL A 254 21.97 17.61 -8.62
N GLN A 255 22.26 18.47 -7.64
CA GLN A 255 23.42 19.35 -7.68
C GLN A 255 24.73 18.56 -7.50
N ALA A 256 24.75 17.56 -6.61
CA ALA A 256 25.88 16.63 -6.47
C ALA A 256 26.13 15.82 -7.76
N TRP A 257 25.09 15.41 -8.48
CA TRP A 257 25.21 14.68 -9.74
C TRP A 257 25.71 15.54 -10.92
N THR A 258 25.46 16.85 -10.89
CA THR A 258 25.94 17.81 -11.90
C THR A 258 27.35 18.32 -11.59
N GLU A 259 27.68 18.56 -10.31
CA GLU A 259 29.03 18.97 -9.88
C GLU A 259 30.07 17.84 -10.04
N ALA A 260 29.67 16.58 -9.84
CA ALA A 260 30.54 15.41 -10.08
C ALA A 260 30.88 15.18 -11.57
N ASN A 261 30.09 15.70 -12.50
CA ASN A 261 30.29 15.53 -13.95
C ASN A 261 30.98 16.73 -14.63
N TYR A 262 31.27 17.83 -13.92
CA TYR A 262 31.80 19.07 -14.51
C TYR A 262 33.10 19.61 -13.87
N ALA A 263 33.73 18.86 -12.96
CA ALA A 263 34.96 19.28 -12.32
C ALA A 263 36.22 18.79 -13.07
N GLN A 264 36.45 19.27 -14.29
CA GLN A 264 37.78 19.46 -14.89
C GLN A 264 37.63 20.06 -16.29
N ASP A 265 37.69 21.40 -16.38
CA ASP A 265 38.27 22.12 -17.52
C ASP A 265 38.29 23.61 -17.21
N SER A 266 39.29 24.01 -16.41
CA SER A 266 39.76 25.38 -16.33
C SER A 266 41.24 25.38 -16.69
N LEU A 267 41.56 25.54 -17.98
CA LEU A 267 42.79 26.14 -18.52
C LEU A 267 42.86 25.89 -20.04
N ILE A 268 42.81 26.98 -20.82
CA ILE A 268 43.54 27.29 -22.06
C ILE A 268 42.68 28.17 -22.99
N ASN A 269 43.32 29.16 -23.61
CA ASN A 269 42.82 30.49 -23.92
C ASN A 269 42.90 30.82 -25.44
N TYR A 270 41.90 31.57 -25.95
CA TYR A 270 41.90 32.53 -27.10
C TYR A 270 42.03 32.07 -28.58
N PRO A 271 41.74 32.92 -29.62
CA PRO A 271 41.08 34.27 -29.69
C PRO A 271 39.95 34.38 -30.77
N CYS A 272 39.06 35.41 -30.80
CA CYS A 272 39.28 36.70 -31.50
C CYS A 272 38.09 37.69 -31.36
N LEU A 273 38.40 38.92 -30.88
CA LEU A 273 38.05 40.28 -31.38
C LEU A 273 36.55 40.65 -31.59
N ALA A 274 35.83 41.36 -30.69
CA ALA A 274 35.88 42.79 -30.24
C ALA A 274 35.34 43.82 -31.28
N PRO A 275 34.89 45.08 -30.98
CA PRO A 275 34.56 45.84 -29.73
C PRO A 275 33.25 46.71 -29.91
N PRO A 276 32.93 47.87 -29.23
CA PRO A 276 33.52 48.60 -28.08
C PRO A 276 32.54 49.10 -26.96
N THR A 277 33.21 49.50 -25.87
CA THR A 277 32.97 50.20 -24.57
C THR A 277 32.42 51.67 -24.61
N PRO A 278 32.42 52.53 -23.54
CA PRO A 278 32.23 52.51 -22.04
C PRO A 278 31.30 53.71 -21.57
N PRO A 279 31.40 54.42 -20.39
CA PRO A 279 32.04 54.28 -19.05
C PRO A 279 31.03 54.44 -17.85
N VAL A 280 31.30 54.38 -16.53
CA VAL A 280 32.16 55.22 -15.65
C VAL A 280 32.20 54.62 -14.21
N ASN A 281 33.34 54.85 -13.53
CA ASN A 281 33.72 54.65 -12.12
C ASN A 281 32.77 55.16 -11.01
N SER A 282 32.86 54.59 -9.79
CA SER A 282 33.48 55.23 -8.59
C SER A 282 33.05 54.63 -7.23
N ALA A 283 33.99 54.67 -6.26
CA ALA A 283 33.88 54.55 -4.78
C ALA A 283 33.54 53.14 -4.20
N CYS A 284 34.35 52.43 -3.40
CA CYS A 284 35.10 52.71 -2.14
C CYS A 284 34.27 53.17 -0.93
N SER A 285 34.45 52.45 0.19
CA SER A 285 34.19 52.77 1.62
C SER A 285 32.74 53.12 2.01
N ASP A 286 32.04 52.58 3.01
CA ASP A 286 32.28 51.78 4.22
C ASP A 286 30.93 51.10 4.53
N ILE A 287 30.81 49.92 5.14
CA ILE A 287 30.54 49.71 6.58
C ILE A 287 30.14 48.22 6.66
N LEU A 288 30.92 47.39 7.35
CA LEU A 288 30.41 46.40 8.33
C LEU A 288 31.60 45.67 8.99
N ASN A 289 32.30 46.40 9.86
CA ASN A 289 32.77 45.81 11.11
C ASN A 289 31.61 45.91 12.09
N GLU A 290 30.96 44.80 12.42
CA GLU A 290 30.45 44.54 13.78
C GLU A 290 29.77 43.17 13.85
N LEU A 291 29.98 42.49 14.98
CA LEU A 291 29.37 41.22 15.41
C LEU A 291 30.09 39.91 15.07
N THR A 292 31.40 39.89 15.31
CA THR A 292 32.12 38.71 15.85
C THR A 292 32.77 39.04 17.20
N LEU A 293 31.97 39.31 18.23
CA LEU A 293 32.45 39.40 19.62
C LEU A 293 31.35 38.91 20.58
N GLY A 294 31.57 37.75 21.19
CA GLY A 294 30.61 37.18 22.14
C GLY A 294 31.12 35.97 22.91
N ARG A 295 32.40 35.94 23.32
CA ARG A 295 32.87 35.02 24.37
C ARG A 295 33.94 35.67 25.25
N LYS A 296 33.65 35.76 26.56
CA LYS A 296 34.55 35.76 27.75
C LYS A 296 33.65 36.15 28.97
N ARG A 297 33.79 35.66 30.20
CA ARG A 297 34.95 35.14 30.94
C ARG A 297 34.50 34.63 32.33
N ARG A 298 35.16 33.58 32.86
CA ARG A 298 35.59 33.31 34.27
C ARG A 298 35.90 31.80 34.34
N LYS A 299 37.00 31.24 34.87
CA LYS A 299 38.11 31.69 35.74
C LYS A 299 39.32 30.72 35.56
N SER A 300 40.51 31.22 35.91
CA SER A 300 41.71 30.57 36.50
C SER A 300 42.25 29.24 35.91
N HIS A 301 43.45 29.14 35.32
CA HIS A 301 44.84 29.32 35.79
C HIS A 301 45.60 27.98 35.93
N ARG A 302 46.83 27.99 35.40
CA ARG A 302 47.99 27.11 35.62
C ARG A 302 48.12 25.76 34.87
N SER A 303 48.93 25.84 33.80
CA SER A 303 50.22 25.14 33.57
C SER A 303 50.32 23.63 33.80
N GLY A 304 50.82 22.92 32.79
CA GLY A 304 51.43 21.59 32.97
C GLY A 304 51.53 20.82 31.66
N SER A 305 52.76 20.56 31.24
CA SER A 305 53.19 19.87 30.03
C SER A 305 52.81 18.39 29.96
N ALA A 306 52.56 17.96 28.73
CA ALA A 306 53.01 16.73 28.09
C ALA A 306 52.72 15.34 28.69
N SER A 307 52.20 14.51 27.78
CA SER A 307 52.45 13.08 27.59
C SER A 307 51.51 12.07 28.26
N ILE A 308 51.20 11.05 27.44
CA ILE A 308 50.60 9.75 27.76
C ILE A 308 49.07 9.76 27.88
N GLU A 309 48.40 9.21 26.86
CA GLU A 309 47.40 8.11 26.97
C GLU A 309 46.44 8.09 25.77
N SER A 310 46.93 7.54 24.66
CA SER A 310 46.10 6.90 23.64
C SER A 310 45.63 5.52 24.15
N ALA A 311 44.74 5.49 25.15
CA ALA A 311 44.12 4.25 25.62
C ALA A 311 42.90 4.48 26.53
N ASN A 312 41.93 5.35 26.20
CA ASN A 312 40.67 5.43 26.97
C ASN A 312 39.50 6.15 26.25
N LEU A 313 39.30 5.94 24.94
CA LEU A 313 38.18 6.56 24.19
C LEU A 313 37.04 5.61 23.78
N HIS A 314 36.95 4.42 24.39
CA HIS A 314 35.86 3.45 24.12
C HIS A 314 35.01 3.10 25.34
N ARG A 315 35.11 3.87 26.44
CA ARG A 315 34.33 3.61 27.66
C ARG A 315 33.56 4.81 28.22
N ALA A 316 33.61 5.97 27.57
CA ALA A 316 32.98 7.20 28.05
C ALA A 316 31.73 7.65 27.25
N SER A 317 31.39 7.01 26.11
CA SER A 317 30.18 7.37 25.34
C SER A 317 28.91 6.64 25.81
N THR A 318 29.04 5.57 26.61
CA THR A 318 27.91 4.70 26.98
C THR A 318 27.27 5.04 28.34
N THR A 319 27.82 6.00 29.08
CA THR A 319 27.35 6.35 30.43
C THR A 319 26.52 7.64 30.45
N VAL A 320 26.72 8.54 29.48
CA VAL A 320 25.92 9.78 29.36
C VAL A 320 24.54 9.48 28.74
N GLU A 321 24.46 8.59 27.74
CA GLU A 321 23.17 8.13 27.19
C GLU A 321 22.33 7.32 28.18
N LYS A 322 22.95 6.65 29.16
CA LYS A 322 22.24 5.88 30.19
C LYS A 322 21.76 6.71 31.39
N MET A 323 22.29 7.91 31.59
CA MET A 323 21.89 8.79 32.70
C MET A 323 20.77 9.77 32.32
N GLU A 324 20.68 10.18 31.06
CA GLU A 324 19.55 11.02 30.57
C GLU A 324 18.25 10.23 30.35
N LEU A 325 18.30 8.90 30.27
CA LEU A 325 17.11 8.04 30.18
C LEU A 325 16.35 7.83 31.50
N SER A 326 16.77 8.48 32.60
CA SER A 326 16.22 8.19 33.93
C SER A 326 15.33 9.28 34.54
N ARG A 327 15.08 10.42 33.87
CA ARG A 327 14.19 11.50 34.40
C ARG A 327 13.43 12.31 33.35
N SER A 328 12.90 11.69 32.30
CA SER A 328 11.78 12.26 31.55
C SER A 328 10.54 11.42 31.81
N HIS A 329 9.48 12.02 32.36
CA HIS A 329 8.17 11.38 32.37
C HIS A 329 7.75 11.18 30.90
N VAL A 330 7.91 9.96 30.37
CA VAL A 330 7.49 9.60 29.01
C VAL A 330 5.97 9.74 28.95
N GLN A 331 5.49 10.87 28.44
CA GLN A 331 4.06 11.09 28.19
C GLN A 331 3.62 10.16 27.05
N SER A 332 2.87 9.11 27.37
CA SER A 332 2.28 8.21 26.37
C SER A 332 0.94 8.75 25.86
N TRP A 333 0.75 8.67 24.54
CA TRP A 333 -0.50 9.06 23.86
C TRP A 333 -1.46 7.86 23.76
N VAL A 334 -2.76 8.14 23.86
CA VAL A 334 -3.83 7.21 23.47
C VAL A 334 -4.73 7.87 22.43
N VAL A 335 -4.99 7.15 21.35
CA VAL A 335 -5.88 7.61 20.29
C VAL A 335 -7.24 6.92 20.46
N GLN A 336 -8.31 7.70 20.51
CA GLN A 336 -9.67 7.20 20.71
C GLN A 336 -10.53 7.54 19.50
N LYS A 337 -10.95 6.52 18.77
CA LYS A 337 -11.83 6.67 17.61
C LYS A 337 -13.28 6.38 18.00
N PHE A 338 -14.20 7.25 17.60
CA PHE A 338 -15.63 7.07 17.81
C PHE A 338 -16.39 6.90 16.49
N GLY A 339 -17.29 5.91 16.44
CA GLY A 339 -18.19 5.69 15.30
C GLY A 339 -19.29 6.75 15.21
N GLY A 340 -19.85 6.91 14.00
CA GLY A 340 -20.87 7.92 13.74
C GLY A 340 -22.17 7.77 14.55
N THR A 341 -22.63 6.53 14.72
CA THR A 341 -23.81 6.21 15.53
C THR A 341 -23.55 6.42 17.02
N SER A 342 -22.33 6.15 17.49
CA SER A 342 -21.91 6.44 18.86
C SER A 342 -21.94 7.93 19.18
N ILE A 343 -21.45 8.77 18.26
CA ILE A 343 -21.46 10.24 18.40
C ILE A 343 -22.90 10.79 18.38
N GLY A 344 -23.80 10.20 17.58
CA GLY A 344 -25.18 10.68 17.50
C GLY A 344 -26.05 10.29 18.70
N LYS A 345 -25.95 9.04 19.16
CA LYS A 345 -26.79 8.52 20.26
C LYS A 345 -26.24 8.82 21.65
N TYR A 346 -24.92 8.76 21.83
CA TYR A 346 -24.28 8.78 23.15
C TYR A 346 -23.19 9.86 23.31
N PRO A 347 -23.35 11.10 22.82
CA PRO A 347 -22.31 12.12 22.91
C PRO A 347 -21.96 12.51 24.34
N LEU A 348 -22.95 12.55 25.24
CA LEU A 348 -22.72 12.88 26.65
C LEU A 348 -21.89 11.81 27.36
N ASN A 349 -22.20 10.54 27.10
CA ASN A 349 -21.48 9.42 27.69
C ASN A 349 -20.02 9.36 27.22
N ILE A 350 -19.77 9.67 25.94
CA ILE A 350 -18.41 9.82 25.40
C ILE A 350 -17.65 10.91 26.15
N VAL A 351 -18.24 12.10 26.29
CA VAL A 351 -17.56 13.23 26.92
C VAL A 351 -17.34 13.00 28.41
N GLU A 352 -18.35 12.52 29.13
CA GLU A 352 -18.34 12.43 30.59
C GLU A 352 -17.62 11.18 31.12
N ASN A 353 -17.85 10.03 30.51
CA ASN A 353 -17.39 8.75 31.06
C ASN A 353 -16.20 8.16 30.31
N VAL A 354 -15.92 8.61 29.07
CA VAL A 354 -14.79 8.09 28.27
C VAL A 354 -13.63 9.09 28.22
N VAL A 355 -13.86 10.30 27.72
CA VAL A 355 -12.79 11.28 27.51
C VAL A 355 -12.37 11.93 28.82
N LYS A 356 -13.33 12.34 29.66
CA LYS A 356 -13.01 12.91 30.98
C LYS A 356 -12.32 11.91 31.90
N SER A 357 -12.82 10.68 32.01
CA SER A 357 -12.19 9.65 32.85
C SER A 357 -10.75 9.33 32.43
N ALA A 358 -10.44 9.44 31.14
CA ALA A 358 -9.09 9.28 30.61
C ALA A 358 -8.18 10.51 30.86
N THR A 359 -8.75 11.68 31.15
CA THR A 359 -8.02 12.95 31.28
C THR A 359 -7.94 13.49 32.71
N THR A 360 -8.81 13.05 33.64
CA THR A 360 -8.80 13.50 35.03
C THR A 360 -7.97 12.58 35.94
N PRO A 361 -7.15 13.17 36.84
CA PRO A 361 -6.42 12.39 37.80
C PRO A 361 -7.20 11.91 39.03
N THR A 362 -7.61 10.63 39.05
CA THR A 362 -8.08 9.95 40.27
C THR A 362 -6.95 9.26 41.03
N SER A 363 -6.88 9.53 42.34
CA SER A 363 -5.99 8.96 43.39
C SER A 363 -5.93 7.42 43.44
N PRO A 364 -4.91 6.81 44.11
CA PRO A 364 -4.47 5.46 43.82
C PRO A 364 -5.49 4.41 44.31
N VAL A 365 -5.99 3.59 43.38
CA VAL A 365 -6.75 2.39 43.71
C VAL A 365 -5.80 1.19 43.69
N ILE A 366 -5.93 0.37 44.73
CA ILE A 366 -5.08 -0.75 45.15
C ILE A 366 -4.66 -1.64 43.96
N ALA A 367 -3.35 -1.77 43.78
CA ALA A 367 -2.75 -2.67 42.81
C ALA A 367 -3.09 -4.14 43.14
N VAL A 368 -3.80 -4.81 42.24
CA VAL A 368 -3.97 -6.27 42.29
C VAL A 368 -2.78 -6.88 41.54
N GLU A 369 -1.77 -7.37 42.28
CA GLU A 369 -0.48 -7.80 41.75
C GLU A 369 -0.48 -9.11 40.93
N HIS A 370 -1.63 -9.78 40.75
CA HIS A 370 -1.67 -11.16 40.23
C HIS A 370 -2.10 -11.31 38.74
N LEU A 371 -2.17 -10.23 37.95
CA LEU A 371 -2.49 -10.29 36.51
C LEU A 371 -1.28 -9.92 35.61
N PRO A 372 -1.11 -10.56 34.43
CA PRO A 372 -0.12 -10.16 33.42
C PRO A 372 -0.22 -8.67 33.10
N ILE A 373 0.93 -8.01 32.87
CA ILE A 373 1.04 -6.56 32.64
C ILE A 373 0.08 -6.06 31.53
N CYS A 374 -0.17 -6.87 30.51
CA CYS A 374 -1.07 -6.61 29.38
C CYS A 374 -2.58 -6.68 29.70
N LEU A 375 -2.96 -7.11 30.91
CA LEU A 375 -4.36 -7.26 31.36
C LEU A 375 -4.74 -6.32 32.53
N ARG A 376 -3.82 -5.47 33.01
CA ARG A 376 -4.13 -4.52 34.08
C ARG A 376 -5.04 -3.39 33.55
N PRO A 377 -6.15 -3.03 34.22
CA PRO A 377 -6.93 -1.85 33.85
C PRO A 377 -6.03 -0.60 34.02
N ALA A 378 -5.73 0.04 32.89
CA ALA A 378 -4.79 1.17 32.81
C ALA A 378 -5.23 2.30 33.75
N THR A 379 -4.51 2.47 34.85
CA THR A 379 -4.78 3.46 35.90
C THR A 379 -3.58 4.39 36.11
N PHE A 380 -3.01 4.96 35.03
CA PHE A 380 -2.06 6.09 35.08
C PHE A 380 -2.14 6.91 33.77
N TYR A 381 -2.16 8.26 33.85
CA TYR A 381 -2.67 9.24 32.85
C TYR A 381 -2.02 9.31 31.46
N HIS A 382 -2.84 9.57 30.41
CA HIS A 382 -2.39 9.67 29.01
C HIS A 382 -2.97 10.91 28.31
N ARG A 383 -2.17 11.56 27.44
CA ARG A 383 -2.69 12.60 26.53
C ARG A 383 -3.60 11.91 25.52
N VAL A 384 -4.85 12.37 25.42
CA VAL A 384 -5.89 11.74 24.59
C VAL A 384 -6.07 12.53 23.30
N VAL A 385 -6.07 11.83 22.17
CA VAL A 385 -6.56 12.37 20.88
C VAL A 385 -7.88 11.70 20.55
N VAL A 386 -8.86 12.51 20.15
CA VAL A 386 -10.18 12.00 19.77
C VAL A 386 -10.32 12.08 18.25
N VAL A 387 -10.72 10.98 17.60
CA VAL A 387 -10.95 10.91 16.15
C VAL A 387 -12.43 10.64 15.88
N CYS A 388 -13.07 11.51 15.12
CA CYS A 388 -14.52 11.48 14.91
C CYS A 388 -14.91 11.02 13.50
N SER A 389 -15.82 10.05 13.41
CA SER A 389 -16.60 9.81 12.19
C SER A 389 -17.77 10.79 12.07
N ALA A 390 -18.31 10.97 10.86
CA ALA A 390 -19.52 11.75 10.65
C ALA A 390 -20.71 11.22 11.46
N ARG A 391 -21.55 12.12 11.99
CA ARG A 391 -22.62 11.77 12.92
C ARG A 391 -23.75 10.98 12.27
N SER A 392 -24.32 10.03 12.99
CA SER A 392 -25.60 9.40 12.66
C SER A 392 -26.53 9.30 13.87
N THR A 393 -27.76 9.79 13.71
CA THR A 393 -28.75 9.90 14.80
C THR A 393 -29.42 8.56 15.14
N SER A 394 -29.65 7.69 14.14
CA SER A 394 -30.37 6.43 14.33
C SER A 394 -29.58 5.21 13.84
N THR A 395 -29.53 5.00 12.53
CA THR A 395 -28.87 3.86 11.88
C THR A 395 -27.75 4.33 10.98
N LYS A 396 -26.79 3.44 10.66
CA LYS A 396 -25.69 3.78 9.75
C LYS A 396 -26.21 4.25 8.38
N ASP A 397 -27.27 3.63 7.87
CA ASP A 397 -27.82 3.89 6.53
C ASP A 397 -28.37 5.31 6.36
N VAL A 398 -28.97 5.86 7.42
CA VAL A 398 -29.51 7.23 7.44
C VAL A 398 -28.46 8.25 7.94
N GLY A 399 -27.20 7.83 8.08
CA GLY A 399 -26.10 8.67 8.57
C GLY A 399 -25.71 9.80 7.61
N THR A 400 -25.03 10.81 8.16
CA THR A 400 -24.64 12.02 7.42
C THR A 400 -23.81 11.72 6.17
N THR A 401 -22.83 10.81 6.25
CA THR A 401 -22.02 10.40 5.08
C THR A 401 -22.87 9.81 3.96
N ASN A 402 -23.86 8.96 4.29
CA ASN A 402 -24.74 8.37 3.28
C ASN A 402 -25.66 9.42 2.65
N ARG A 403 -26.21 10.33 3.45
CA ARG A 403 -27.02 11.45 2.93
C ARG A 403 -26.19 12.38 2.02
N LEU A 404 -24.92 12.62 2.36
CA LEU A 404 -23.98 13.40 1.53
C LEU A 404 -23.65 12.69 0.20
N LEU A 405 -23.40 11.38 0.25
CA LEU A 405 -23.20 10.55 -0.95
C LEU A 405 -24.44 10.55 -1.85
N GLN A 406 -25.63 10.40 -1.27
CA GLN A 406 -26.90 10.48 -2.00
C GLN A 406 -27.11 11.87 -2.61
N ALA A 407 -26.80 12.94 -1.88
CA ALA A 407 -26.89 14.31 -2.41
C ALA A 407 -25.95 14.50 -3.61
N TYR A 408 -24.73 13.95 -3.56
CA TYR A 408 -23.81 13.97 -4.70
C TYR A 408 -24.33 13.16 -5.90
N GLN A 409 -24.89 11.97 -5.67
CA GLN A 409 -25.49 11.15 -6.75
C GLN A 409 -26.71 11.83 -7.38
N HIS A 410 -27.59 12.43 -6.58
CA HIS A 410 -28.75 13.18 -7.09
C HIS A 410 -28.36 14.44 -7.85
N CYS A 411 -27.26 15.09 -7.46
CA CYS A 411 -26.69 16.23 -8.16
C CYS A 411 -26.24 15.84 -9.58
N LEU A 412 -25.56 14.70 -9.74
CA LEU A 412 -25.18 14.19 -11.06
C LEU A 412 -26.37 13.70 -11.89
N GLY A 413 -27.43 13.19 -11.22
CA GLY A 413 -28.64 12.66 -11.85
C GLY A 413 -29.79 13.65 -12.04
N ILE A 414 -30.93 13.33 -11.40
CA ILE A 414 -32.30 13.74 -11.76
C ILE A 414 -32.67 15.17 -11.30
N SER A 415 -32.16 15.67 -10.16
CA SER A 415 -32.53 17.02 -9.67
C SER A 415 -31.62 17.59 -8.56
N LEU A 416 -31.25 18.87 -8.70
CA LEU A 416 -30.53 19.66 -7.69
C LEU A 416 -31.40 19.92 -6.45
N GLU A 417 -32.73 20.02 -6.59
CA GLU A 417 -33.64 20.30 -5.49
C GLU A 417 -33.63 19.20 -4.42
N ARG A 418 -33.59 17.93 -4.84
CA ARG A 418 -33.47 16.79 -3.92
C ARG A 418 -32.14 16.79 -3.18
N SER A 419 -31.07 17.19 -3.86
CA SER A 419 -29.73 17.33 -3.26
C SER A 419 -29.74 18.41 -2.18
N ASN A 420 -30.32 19.57 -2.47
CA ASN A 420 -30.45 20.68 -1.51
C ASN A 420 -31.35 20.30 -0.31
N ALA A 421 -32.43 19.55 -0.55
CA ALA A 421 -33.31 19.06 0.52
C ALA A 421 -32.57 18.12 1.49
N LEU A 422 -31.68 17.26 0.98
CA LEU A 422 -30.84 16.39 1.82
C LEU A 422 -29.84 17.20 2.65
N ILE A 423 -29.17 18.19 2.06
CA ILE A 423 -28.26 19.08 2.80
C ILE A 423 -29.02 19.87 3.86
N GLN A 424 -30.23 20.34 3.55
CA GLN A 424 -31.09 21.03 4.49
C GLN A 424 -31.52 20.13 5.66
N SER A 425 -31.82 18.85 5.39
CA SER A 425 -32.09 17.84 6.41
C SER A 425 -30.87 17.63 7.31
N ILE A 426 -29.67 17.50 6.74
CA ILE A 426 -28.42 17.40 7.51
C ILE A 426 -28.24 18.62 8.40
N ARG A 427 -28.45 19.83 7.87
CA ARG A 427 -28.35 21.09 8.62
C ARG A 427 -29.29 21.11 9.82
N ALA A 428 -30.57 20.81 9.61
CA ALA A 428 -31.59 20.80 10.66
C ALA A 428 -31.26 19.78 11.77
N ASP A 429 -30.82 18.58 11.38
CA ASP A 429 -30.41 17.52 12.31
C ASP A 429 -29.22 17.99 13.18
N HIS A 430 -28.21 18.63 12.58
CA HIS A 430 -27.03 19.14 13.30
C HIS A 430 -27.36 20.27 14.27
N ILE A 431 -28.20 21.21 13.85
CA ILE A 431 -28.67 22.31 14.70
C ILE A 431 -29.52 21.77 15.85
N SER A 432 -30.44 20.84 15.59
CA SER A 432 -31.27 20.22 16.62
C SER A 432 -30.42 19.55 17.71
N ALA A 433 -29.38 18.81 17.32
CA ALA A 433 -28.46 18.21 18.28
C ALA A 433 -27.63 19.24 19.07
N ALA A 434 -27.22 20.35 18.45
CA ALA A 434 -26.51 21.42 19.15
C ALA A 434 -27.35 21.98 20.30
N TYR A 435 -28.63 22.28 20.04
CA TYR A 435 -29.58 22.73 21.06
C TYR A 435 -29.94 21.65 22.08
N GLY A 436 -29.93 20.37 21.68
CA GLY A 436 -30.27 19.26 22.58
C GLY A 436 -29.20 18.93 23.62
N TYR A 437 -27.91 19.05 23.27
CA TYR A 437 -26.80 18.55 24.10
C TYR A 437 -25.94 19.62 24.78
N ILE A 438 -25.89 20.84 24.23
CA ILE A 438 -25.04 21.94 24.73
C ILE A 438 -25.90 22.89 25.57
N LYS A 439 -25.40 23.32 26.73
CA LYS A 439 -26.12 24.25 27.61
C LYS A 439 -25.67 25.70 27.43
N ASN A 440 -24.40 25.93 27.12
CA ASN A 440 -23.84 27.28 27.00
C ASN A 440 -24.28 27.98 25.70
N PRO A 441 -25.02 29.10 25.77
CA PRO A 441 -25.57 29.77 24.58
C PRO A 441 -24.48 30.32 23.65
N LYS A 442 -23.32 30.76 24.18
CA LYS A 442 -22.22 31.28 23.35
C LYS A 442 -21.62 30.20 22.45
N LEU A 443 -21.48 28.98 22.99
CA LEU A 443 -20.96 27.84 22.24
C LEU A 443 -21.95 27.37 21.18
N ILE A 444 -23.25 27.38 21.49
CA ILE A 444 -24.31 27.05 20.53
C ILE A 444 -24.27 28.02 19.35
N THR A 445 -24.25 29.34 19.59
CA THR A 445 -24.22 30.32 18.50
C THR A 445 -23.01 30.13 17.60
N LYS A 446 -21.82 29.93 18.18
CA LYS A 446 -20.60 29.66 17.41
C LYS A 446 -20.71 28.38 16.57
N LEU A 447 -21.26 27.32 17.15
CA LEU A 447 -21.40 26.03 16.47
C LEU A 447 -22.46 26.09 15.35
N VAL A 448 -23.59 26.76 15.56
CA VAL A 448 -24.63 26.93 14.55
C VAL A 448 -24.11 27.72 13.34
N GLN A 449 -23.38 28.81 13.57
CA GLN A 449 -22.73 29.57 12.50
C GLN A 449 -21.77 28.71 11.68
N GLU A 450 -20.96 27.87 12.34
CA GLU A 450 -20.08 26.93 11.66
C GLU A 450 -20.87 25.90 10.84
N ILE A 451 -21.93 25.31 11.40
CA ILE A 451 -22.78 24.33 10.69
C ILE A 451 -23.39 24.96 9.44
N GLU A 452 -23.94 26.17 9.55
CA GLU A 452 -24.55 26.88 8.43
C GLU A 452 -23.53 27.16 7.33
N HIS A 453 -22.35 27.67 7.70
CA HIS A 453 -21.26 27.96 6.77
C HIS A 453 -20.80 26.70 6.02
N GLN A 454 -20.60 25.58 6.72
CA GLN A 454 -20.20 24.31 6.12
C GLN A 454 -21.26 23.75 5.16
N CYS A 455 -22.55 23.80 5.54
CA CYS A 455 -23.64 23.36 4.67
C CYS A 455 -23.79 24.23 3.42
N GLU A 456 -23.56 25.54 3.54
CA GLU A 456 -23.57 26.45 2.40
C GLU A 456 -22.42 26.15 1.43
N GLN A 457 -21.20 25.93 1.94
CA GLN A 457 -20.05 25.53 1.12
C GLN A 457 -20.30 24.25 0.32
N VAL A 458 -20.89 23.21 0.95
CA VAL A 458 -21.25 21.98 0.25
C VAL A 458 -22.31 22.23 -0.83
N THR A 459 -23.30 23.08 -0.54
CA THR A 459 -24.34 23.44 -1.51
C THR A 459 -23.74 24.13 -2.73
N GLN A 460 -22.83 25.09 -2.53
CA GLN A 460 -22.11 25.78 -3.60
C GLN A 460 -21.23 24.81 -4.40
N LEU A 461 -20.55 23.87 -3.74
CA LEU A 461 -19.72 22.87 -4.40
C LEU A 461 -20.56 21.91 -5.27
N LEU A 462 -21.71 21.46 -4.78
CA LEU A 462 -22.63 20.62 -5.55
C LEU A 462 -23.22 21.38 -6.74
N GLN A 463 -23.57 22.65 -6.56
CA GLN A 463 -24.00 23.52 -7.67
C GLN A 463 -22.92 23.65 -8.74
N ALA A 464 -21.67 23.93 -8.35
CA ALA A 464 -20.54 24.00 -9.28
C ALA A 464 -20.32 22.68 -10.02
N THR A 465 -20.41 21.54 -9.32
CA THR A 465 -20.27 20.20 -9.91
C THR A 465 -21.35 19.95 -10.95
N ARG A 466 -22.60 20.37 -10.69
CA ARG A 466 -23.69 20.30 -11.66
C ARG A 466 -23.40 21.14 -12.91
N THR A 467 -22.89 22.36 -12.72
CA THR A 467 -22.53 23.25 -13.83
C THR A 467 -21.41 22.66 -14.70
N ILE A 468 -20.43 22.01 -14.07
CA ILE A 468 -19.31 21.35 -14.75
C ILE A 468 -19.75 20.08 -15.50
N GLY A 469 -20.82 19.41 -15.05
CA GLY A 469 -21.41 18.25 -15.70
C GLY A 469 -20.65 16.93 -15.51
N HIS A 470 -19.53 16.95 -14.80
CA HIS A 470 -18.79 15.76 -14.38
C HIS A 470 -18.25 15.95 -12.96
N GLY A 471 -18.11 14.85 -12.22
CA GLY A 471 -17.60 14.86 -10.86
C GLY A 471 -16.30 14.07 -10.75
N THR A 472 -15.30 14.63 -10.08
CA THR A 472 -14.01 13.96 -9.81
C THR A 472 -14.02 13.31 -8.42
N PRO A 473 -13.19 12.27 -8.18
CA PRO A 473 -13.06 11.65 -6.85
C PRO A 473 -12.70 12.65 -5.74
N HIS A 474 -12.02 13.74 -6.09
CA HIS A 474 -11.70 14.82 -5.15
C HIS A 474 -12.95 15.59 -4.68
N ILE A 475 -13.94 15.80 -5.56
CA ILE A 475 -15.15 16.54 -5.22
C ILE A 475 -15.97 15.75 -4.20
N ILE A 476 -16.17 14.45 -4.44
CA ILE A 476 -16.91 13.57 -3.53
C ILE A 476 -16.22 13.48 -2.16
N ASP A 477 -14.89 13.39 -2.14
CA ASP A 477 -14.10 13.44 -0.91
C ASP A 477 -14.30 14.74 -0.13
N ARG A 478 -14.29 15.90 -0.81
CA ARG A 478 -14.55 17.19 -0.16
C ARG A 478 -15.96 17.27 0.41
N VAL A 479 -16.97 16.77 -0.32
CA VAL A 479 -18.35 16.70 0.18
C VAL A 479 -18.43 15.81 1.42
N ILE A 480 -17.81 14.63 1.42
CA ILE A 480 -17.82 13.69 2.54
C ILE A 480 -17.10 14.26 3.77
N SER A 481 -15.94 14.90 3.57
CA SER A 481 -15.13 15.48 4.65
C SER A 481 -15.91 16.45 5.55
N THR A 482 -16.94 17.10 4.99
CA THR A 482 -17.82 18.01 5.73
C THR A 482 -18.56 17.28 6.84
N GLY A 483 -18.92 16.01 6.64
CA GLY A 483 -19.55 15.17 7.66
C GLY A 483 -18.68 14.99 8.90
N GLU A 484 -17.39 14.69 8.73
CA GLU A 484 -16.46 14.59 9.86
C GLU A 484 -16.17 15.95 10.51
N ARG A 485 -16.07 17.03 9.71
CA ARG A 485 -15.87 18.39 10.23
C ARG A 485 -17.01 18.82 11.14
N LEU A 486 -18.26 18.61 10.71
CA LEU A 486 -19.45 18.89 11.52
C LEU A 486 -19.45 18.08 12.83
N ALA A 487 -19.05 16.81 12.78
CA ALA A 487 -18.99 15.94 13.95
C ALA A 487 -17.87 16.34 14.92
N ALA A 488 -16.68 16.68 14.43
CA ALA A 488 -15.54 17.11 15.24
C ALA A 488 -15.84 18.44 15.95
N SER A 489 -16.40 19.43 15.23
CA SER A 489 -16.83 20.70 15.81
C SER A 489 -17.92 20.53 16.88
N PHE A 490 -18.91 19.66 16.62
CA PHE A 490 -19.94 19.33 17.59
C PHE A 490 -19.36 18.71 18.87
N LEU A 491 -18.51 17.69 18.75
CA LEU A 491 -17.95 17.02 19.93
C LEU A 491 -17.00 17.93 20.72
N SER A 492 -16.21 18.77 20.04
CA SER A 492 -15.38 19.79 20.69
C SER A 492 -16.20 20.82 21.47
N ALA A 493 -17.34 21.24 20.91
CA ALA A 493 -18.25 22.15 21.62
C ALA A 493 -18.86 21.50 22.87
N VAL A 494 -19.26 20.22 22.80
CA VAL A 494 -19.79 19.47 23.95
C VAL A 494 -18.73 19.26 25.03
N LEU A 495 -17.49 18.94 24.65
CA LEU A 495 -16.35 18.84 25.60
C LEU A 495 -16.11 20.16 26.35
N SER A 496 -16.13 21.26 25.60
CA SER A 496 -15.92 22.61 26.13
C SER A 496 -17.06 23.03 27.08
N ASP A 497 -18.31 22.72 26.75
CA ASP A 497 -19.48 22.94 27.61
C ASP A 497 -19.37 22.20 28.94
N ARG A 498 -18.78 20.99 28.91
CA ARG A 498 -18.56 20.16 30.09
C ARG A 498 -17.26 20.49 30.84
N GLY A 499 -16.56 21.58 30.48
CA GLY A 499 -15.40 22.08 31.20
C GLY A 499 -14.07 21.40 30.85
N THR A 500 -14.00 20.68 29.71
CA THR A 500 -12.75 20.11 29.19
C THR A 500 -12.26 20.95 28.02
N SER A 501 -11.05 21.51 28.10
CA SER A 501 -10.48 22.32 27.01
C SER A 501 -10.21 21.43 25.80
N SER A 502 -10.84 21.75 24.67
CA SER A 502 -10.70 21.00 23.43
C SER A 502 -10.62 21.92 22.21
N GLU A 503 -9.95 21.45 21.17
CA GLU A 503 -9.81 22.14 19.89
C GLU A 503 -10.21 21.18 18.77
N ALA A 504 -11.08 21.62 17.86
CA ALA A 504 -11.41 20.88 16.65
C ALA A 504 -10.30 21.08 15.60
N VAL A 505 -9.70 19.99 15.13
CA VAL A 505 -8.60 19.97 14.16
C VAL A 505 -9.09 19.33 12.88
N ASP A 506 -9.04 20.09 11.79
CA ASP A 506 -9.38 19.60 10.45
C ASP A 506 -8.14 19.07 9.73
N PHE A 507 -8.23 17.83 9.23
CA PHE A 507 -7.21 17.18 8.42
C PHE A 507 -7.54 17.16 6.93
N SER A 508 -8.68 17.71 6.50
CA SER A 508 -9.13 17.68 5.10
C SER A 508 -8.11 18.23 4.11
N ASP A 509 -7.29 19.20 4.53
CA ASP A 509 -6.27 19.86 3.70
C ASP A 509 -4.84 19.64 4.24
N ILE A 510 -4.59 18.58 5.03
CA ILE A 510 -3.29 18.34 5.69
C ILE A 510 -2.19 17.85 4.75
N ILE A 511 -2.55 17.17 3.66
CA ILE A 511 -1.58 16.60 2.73
C ILE A 511 -1.11 17.69 1.76
N PRO A 512 0.19 17.98 1.68
CA PRO A 512 0.75 18.87 0.68
C PRO A 512 0.50 18.35 -0.74
N PHE A 513 0.16 19.25 -1.67
CA PHE A 513 -0.14 18.90 -3.08
C PHE A 513 1.03 18.21 -3.82
N ASN A 514 2.25 18.28 -3.27
CA ASN A 514 3.47 17.72 -3.85
C ASN A 514 3.83 16.29 -3.38
N MET A 515 3.03 15.66 -2.50
CA MET A 515 3.28 14.24 -2.15
C MET A 515 2.80 13.30 -3.27
N HIS A 516 3.62 12.29 -3.58
CA HIS A 516 3.38 11.29 -4.63
C HIS A 516 2.00 10.61 -4.52
N SER A 517 1.44 10.25 -5.67
CA SER A 517 0.09 9.68 -5.83
C SER A 517 -0.05 8.20 -5.43
N THR A 518 1.05 7.48 -5.18
CA THR A 518 1.02 6.07 -4.76
C THR A 518 1.03 5.97 -3.23
N MET A 519 0.09 5.22 -2.67
CA MET A 519 -0.01 4.94 -1.23
C MET A 519 1.05 3.93 -0.77
N ASP A 520 2.31 4.28 -0.93
CA ASP A 520 3.44 3.45 -0.50
C ASP A 520 3.78 3.71 0.97
N GLN A 521 4.67 2.89 1.55
CA GLN A 521 5.05 3.02 2.96
C GLN A 521 5.62 4.41 3.29
N ALA A 522 6.41 4.99 2.39
CA ALA A 522 6.96 6.34 2.55
C ALA A 522 5.87 7.43 2.62
N PHE A 523 4.75 7.24 1.91
CA PHE A 523 3.60 8.12 2.00
C PHE A 523 2.94 8.02 3.37
N TYR A 524 2.72 6.80 3.88
CA TYR A 524 2.14 6.59 5.22
C TYR A 524 3.00 7.21 6.32
N ASP A 525 4.31 6.99 6.28
CA ASP A 525 5.23 7.53 7.29
C ASP A 525 5.28 9.06 7.25
N GLY A 526 5.27 9.64 6.05
CA GLY A 526 5.22 11.09 5.84
C GLY A 526 3.93 11.72 6.37
N VAL A 527 2.76 11.19 5.99
CA VAL A 527 1.45 11.69 6.44
C VAL A 527 1.29 11.53 7.95
N ALA A 528 1.71 10.39 8.51
CA ALA A 528 1.67 10.16 9.95
C ALA A 528 2.53 11.19 10.73
N CYS A 529 3.70 11.57 10.19
CA CYS A 529 4.54 12.60 10.79
C CYS A 529 3.85 13.98 10.79
N ILE A 530 3.29 14.39 9.66
CA ILE A 530 2.58 15.68 9.53
C ILE A 530 1.37 15.75 10.47
N MET A 531 0.57 14.67 10.53
CA MET A 531 -0.55 14.55 11.46
C MET A 531 -0.10 14.70 12.92
N ALA A 532 0.99 14.04 13.29
CA ALA A 532 1.54 14.11 14.65
C ALA A 532 2.04 15.51 15.01
N GLU A 533 2.70 16.21 14.09
CA GLU A 533 3.13 17.60 14.30
C GLU A 533 1.93 18.54 14.48
N ARG A 534 0.92 18.42 13.63
CA ARG A 534 -0.30 19.24 13.73
C ARG A 534 -1.04 19.03 15.06
N ILE A 535 -1.05 17.81 15.57
CA ILE A 535 -1.63 17.46 16.88
C ILE A 535 -0.79 18.04 18.02
N LYS A 536 0.54 17.93 17.95
CA LYS A 536 1.46 18.48 18.97
C LYS A 536 1.41 20.01 19.07
N LEU A 537 1.07 20.70 17.98
CA LEU A 537 0.89 22.15 17.94
C LEU A 537 -0.39 22.63 18.67
N CYS A 538 -1.35 21.75 18.94
CA CYS A 538 -2.58 22.12 19.62
C CYS A 538 -2.29 22.57 21.05
N GLN A 539 -2.72 23.79 21.39
CA GLN A 539 -2.54 24.36 22.73
C GLN A 539 -3.56 23.80 23.74
N ALA A 540 -4.70 23.27 23.25
CA ALA A 540 -5.76 22.69 24.05
C ALA A 540 -5.37 21.33 24.65
N THR A 541 -6.03 20.94 25.75
CA THR A 541 -5.76 19.66 26.43
C THR A 541 -6.16 18.43 25.63
N VAL A 542 -7.22 18.52 24.81
CA VAL A 542 -7.74 17.39 24.02
C VAL A 542 -8.00 17.83 22.56
N PRO A 543 -7.18 17.40 21.59
CA PRO A 543 -7.45 17.62 20.17
C PRO A 543 -8.54 16.66 19.68
N VAL A 544 -9.58 17.22 19.06
CA VAL A 544 -10.69 16.50 18.42
C VAL A 544 -10.53 16.60 16.91
N VAL A 545 -10.17 15.49 16.28
CA VAL A 545 -9.66 15.43 14.91
C VAL A 545 -10.71 14.85 13.97
N THR A 546 -10.77 15.36 12.75
CA THR A 546 -11.59 14.77 11.68
C THR A 546 -11.10 13.38 11.29
N GLY A 547 -12.03 12.45 11.10
CA GLY A 547 -11.71 11.11 10.59
C GLY A 547 -11.27 11.05 9.13
N PHE A 548 -11.60 12.09 8.36
CA PHE A 548 -11.18 12.27 6.97
C PHE A 548 -9.89 13.11 6.92
N PHE A 549 -9.02 12.83 5.95
CA PHE A 549 -7.79 13.58 5.71
C PHE A 549 -7.46 13.70 4.23
N GLY A 550 -6.99 14.89 3.84
CA GLY A 550 -6.23 15.22 2.62
C GLY A 550 -6.83 14.86 1.25
N PRO A 551 -6.53 15.62 0.19
CA PRO A 551 -6.74 15.12 -1.16
C PRO A 551 -5.68 14.05 -1.47
N ILE A 552 -6.12 12.80 -1.64
CA ILE A 552 -5.27 11.70 -2.08
C ILE A 552 -5.50 11.48 -3.58
N GLY A 553 -4.44 11.15 -4.33
CA GLY A 553 -4.56 10.85 -5.76
C GLY A 553 -5.53 9.69 -6.01
N GLY A 554 -6.64 9.95 -6.70
CA GLY A 554 -7.71 8.95 -6.92
C GLY A 554 -8.82 8.95 -5.86
N GLY A 555 -8.66 9.68 -4.76
CA GLY A 555 -9.64 9.85 -3.68
C GLY A 555 -9.51 8.82 -2.55
N LEU A 556 -9.63 9.29 -1.31
CA LEU A 556 -9.51 8.46 -0.10
C LEU A 556 -10.63 7.41 -0.04
N LEU A 557 -11.86 7.77 -0.42
CA LEU A 557 -12.97 6.83 -0.43
C LEU A 557 -12.75 5.70 -1.45
N ALA A 558 -12.20 6.01 -2.62
CA ALA A 558 -11.97 5.01 -3.67
C ALA A 558 -10.84 4.04 -3.29
N GLN A 559 -9.79 4.54 -2.62
CA GLN A 559 -8.62 3.72 -2.27
C GLN A 559 -8.79 2.91 -0.98
N VAL A 560 -9.37 3.52 0.07
CA VAL A 560 -9.48 2.87 1.39
C VAL A 560 -10.89 2.31 1.61
N GLY A 561 -11.92 2.88 0.99
CA GLY A 561 -13.30 2.47 1.17
C GLY A 561 -13.95 2.96 2.47
N ARG A 562 -15.11 2.38 2.81
CA ARG A 562 -15.87 2.71 4.02
C ARG A 562 -15.13 2.17 5.25
N GLY A 563 -14.41 3.06 5.93
CA GLY A 563 -13.51 2.70 7.04
C GLY A 563 -12.26 3.59 7.14
N TYR A 564 -12.15 4.59 6.26
CA TYR A 564 -11.08 5.60 6.29
C TYR A 564 -10.91 6.30 7.65
N THR A 565 -11.95 6.41 8.49
CA THR A 565 -11.77 6.96 9.85
C THR A 565 -10.92 6.05 10.75
N ASP A 566 -11.13 4.73 10.68
CA ASP A 566 -10.32 3.77 11.45
C ASP A 566 -8.87 3.81 10.93
N PHE A 567 -8.71 3.96 9.61
CA PHE A 567 -7.43 4.13 8.95
C PHE A 567 -6.70 5.40 9.39
N CYS A 568 -7.39 6.55 9.41
CA CYS A 568 -6.87 7.82 9.91
C CYS A 568 -6.43 7.71 11.37
N ALA A 569 -7.25 7.11 12.24
CA ALA A 569 -6.91 6.89 13.64
C ALA A 569 -5.65 6.01 13.81
N SER A 570 -5.49 5.02 12.93
CA SER A 570 -4.30 4.18 12.90
C SER A 570 -3.06 4.99 12.50
N MET A 571 -3.13 5.80 11.45
CA MET A 571 -2.01 6.67 11.04
C MET A 571 -1.61 7.68 12.13
N ILE A 572 -2.58 8.30 12.79
CA ILE A 572 -2.32 9.19 13.93
C ILE A 572 -1.60 8.44 15.05
N SER A 573 -2.02 7.21 15.33
CA SER A 573 -1.41 6.36 16.35
C SER A 573 0.04 6.02 16.03
N VAL A 574 0.33 5.72 14.75
CA VAL A 574 1.70 5.48 14.27
C VAL A 574 2.55 6.75 14.42
N GLY A 575 2.05 7.90 13.96
CA GLY A 575 2.79 9.17 13.98
C GLY A 575 3.11 9.67 15.40
N LEU A 576 2.17 9.49 16.33
CA LEU A 576 2.35 9.87 17.73
C LEU A 576 3.14 8.82 18.54
N ARG A 577 3.42 7.64 17.97
CA ARG A 577 3.90 6.46 18.69
C ARG A 577 3.01 6.18 19.91
N ALA A 578 1.71 6.17 19.67
CA ALA A 578 0.71 5.94 20.70
C ALA A 578 0.88 4.55 21.32
N HIS A 579 0.61 4.45 22.63
CA HIS A 579 0.68 3.18 23.33
C HIS A 579 -0.44 2.24 22.89
N GLU A 580 -1.64 2.80 22.72
CA GLU A 580 -2.84 2.04 22.36
C GLU A 580 -3.80 2.89 21.51
N LEU A 581 -4.42 2.22 20.53
CA LEU A 581 -5.53 2.73 19.74
C LEU A 581 -6.84 2.13 20.26
N HIS A 582 -7.74 2.97 20.78
CA HIS A 582 -9.07 2.55 21.20
C HIS A 582 -10.09 2.80 20.10
N VAL A 583 -10.77 1.74 19.67
CA VAL A 583 -11.89 1.80 18.74
C VAL A 583 -13.18 1.64 19.54
N TRP A 584 -13.90 2.74 19.72
CA TRP A 584 -15.14 2.78 20.49
C TRP A 584 -16.36 2.49 19.60
N LYS A 585 -17.15 1.51 20.03
CA LYS A 585 -18.34 0.98 19.34
C LYS A 585 -19.53 0.88 20.31
N GLU A 586 -20.68 0.44 19.81
CA GLU A 586 -21.89 0.16 20.62
C GLU A 586 -21.89 -1.27 21.21
N VAL A 587 -20.87 -2.06 20.92
CA VAL A 587 -20.69 -3.45 21.40
C VAL A 587 -19.49 -3.56 22.32
N GLU A 588 -19.53 -4.48 23.29
CA GLU A 588 -18.45 -4.71 24.29
C GLU A 588 -17.10 -5.08 23.66
N GLY A 589 -17.13 -5.80 22.56
CA GLY A 589 -15.95 -6.22 21.84
C GLY A 589 -16.34 -7.17 20.70
N ILE A 590 -15.43 -8.05 20.33
CA ILE A 590 -15.70 -9.17 19.43
C ILE A 590 -16.22 -10.34 20.27
N PHE A 591 -17.28 -10.98 19.80
CA PHE A 591 -17.90 -12.13 20.45
C PHE A 591 -17.61 -13.43 19.68
N THR A 592 -17.75 -14.58 20.35
CA THR A 592 -17.65 -15.91 19.73
C THR A 592 -18.69 -16.15 18.63
N ALA A 593 -19.82 -15.45 18.69
CA ALA A 593 -20.87 -15.45 17.67
C ALA A 593 -21.66 -14.14 17.80
N ASP A 594 -22.52 -13.80 16.84
CA ASP A 594 -23.41 -12.64 16.97
C ASP A 594 -24.36 -12.85 18.17
N PRO A 595 -24.30 -12.00 19.22
CA PRO A 595 -25.16 -12.13 20.40
C PRO A 595 -26.64 -11.98 20.08
N SER A 596 -26.99 -11.35 18.96
CA SER A 596 -28.37 -11.21 18.49
C SER A 596 -28.95 -12.54 17.98
N LYS A 597 -28.09 -13.41 17.44
CA LYS A 597 -28.48 -14.75 16.93
C LYS A 597 -28.27 -15.83 17.98
N VAL A 598 -27.23 -15.70 18.80
CA VAL A 598 -26.85 -16.69 19.81
C VAL A 598 -26.67 -16.02 21.16
N PRO A 599 -27.66 -16.09 22.07
CA PRO A 599 -27.57 -15.46 23.39
C PRO A 599 -26.44 -15.99 24.28
N SER A 600 -25.97 -17.22 24.03
CA SER A 600 -24.83 -17.83 24.74
C SER A 600 -23.46 -17.33 24.27
N ALA A 601 -23.40 -16.39 23.33
CA ALA A 601 -22.15 -15.83 22.82
C ALA A 601 -21.34 -15.13 23.92
N ARG A 602 -20.03 -15.38 23.94
CA ARG A 602 -19.10 -14.81 24.94
C ARG A 602 -18.17 -13.80 24.28
N MET A 603 -17.83 -12.73 24.99
CA MET A 603 -16.84 -11.75 24.52
C MET A 603 -15.44 -12.38 24.55
N LEU A 604 -14.69 -12.17 23.46
CA LEU A 604 -13.29 -12.57 23.36
C LEU A 604 -12.41 -11.48 23.98
N PRO A 605 -11.60 -11.78 25.02
CA PRO A 605 -10.75 -10.78 25.64
C PRO A 605 -9.53 -10.41 24.78
N ILE A 606 -9.01 -11.37 24.01
CA ILE A 606 -7.83 -11.24 23.17
C ILE A 606 -8.09 -11.95 21.84
N ILE A 607 -7.66 -11.35 20.73
CA ILE A 607 -7.71 -11.95 19.41
C ILE A 607 -6.44 -11.57 18.62
N SER A 608 -5.97 -12.45 17.74
CA SER A 608 -4.88 -12.07 16.83
C SER A 608 -5.35 -11.14 15.71
N SER A 609 -4.43 -10.37 15.14
CA SER A 609 -4.70 -9.54 13.96
C SER A 609 -5.28 -10.34 12.79
N ASP A 610 -4.75 -11.55 12.57
CA ASP A 610 -5.15 -12.36 11.43
C ASP A 610 -6.55 -12.95 11.65
N GLU A 611 -6.85 -13.46 12.84
CA GLU A 611 -8.22 -13.91 13.20
C GLU A 611 -9.22 -12.76 13.15
N ALA A 612 -8.87 -11.58 13.67
CA ALA A 612 -9.72 -10.40 13.60
C ALA A 612 -9.97 -9.97 12.15
N SER A 613 -8.96 -10.08 11.27
CA SER A 613 -9.09 -9.69 9.86
C SER A 613 -10.11 -10.56 9.14
N GLU A 614 -10.04 -11.86 9.39
CA GLU A 614 -10.93 -12.84 8.80
C GLU A 614 -12.37 -12.70 9.32
N LEU A 615 -12.54 -12.42 10.62
CA LEU A 615 -13.87 -12.10 11.17
C LEU A 615 -14.48 -10.86 10.54
N THR A 616 -13.67 -9.82 10.30
CA THR A 616 -14.17 -8.58 9.68
C THR A 616 -14.61 -8.78 8.24
N PHE A 617 -13.90 -9.63 7.48
CA PHE A 617 -14.25 -9.95 6.10
C PHE A 617 -15.56 -10.76 5.99
N HIS A 618 -15.76 -11.73 6.89
CA HIS A 618 -16.88 -12.68 6.85
C HIS A 618 -18.12 -12.26 7.65
N GLY A 619 -18.31 -10.95 7.89
CA GLY A 619 -19.57 -10.40 8.38
C GLY A 619 -19.53 -9.66 9.73
N SER A 620 -18.38 -9.61 10.43
CA SER A 620 -18.24 -8.83 11.67
C SER A 620 -17.69 -7.43 11.39
N GLU A 621 -18.52 -6.47 10.98
CA GLU A 621 -18.09 -5.09 10.65
C GLU A 621 -17.66 -4.25 11.88
N VAL A 622 -16.63 -4.68 12.58
CA VAL A 622 -16.14 -4.01 13.80
C VAL A 622 -14.96 -3.10 13.49
N ILE A 623 -14.04 -3.50 12.59
CA ILE A 623 -12.83 -2.73 12.26
C ILE A 623 -12.52 -2.84 10.76
N HIS A 624 -11.97 -1.77 10.18
CA HIS A 624 -11.41 -1.81 8.82
C HIS A 624 -10.06 -2.53 8.75
N TYR A 625 -9.91 -3.45 7.80
CA TYR A 625 -8.70 -4.27 7.64
C TYR A 625 -7.40 -3.45 7.48
N SER A 626 -7.41 -2.43 6.61
CA SER A 626 -6.21 -1.64 6.32
C SER A 626 -5.74 -0.85 7.54
N ALA A 627 -6.68 -0.40 8.37
CA ALA A 627 -6.40 0.28 9.64
C ALA A 627 -5.64 -0.63 10.60
N MET A 628 -6.16 -1.84 10.82
CA MET A 628 -5.53 -2.84 11.68
C MET A 628 -4.12 -3.19 11.18
N ARG A 629 -3.95 -3.42 9.87
CA ARG A 629 -2.65 -3.75 9.30
C ARG A 629 -1.61 -2.65 9.53
N LEU A 630 -2.00 -1.37 9.43
CA LEU A 630 -1.12 -0.25 9.74
C LEU A 630 -0.71 -0.20 11.21
N ALA A 631 -1.69 -0.32 12.11
CA ALA A 631 -1.43 -0.29 13.55
C ALA A 631 -0.49 -1.44 13.99
N MET A 632 -0.74 -2.66 13.51
CA MET A 632 0.05 -3.83 13.86
C MET A 632 1.48 -3.75 13.33
N ARG A 633 1.68 -3.30 12.08
CA ARG A 633 3.02 -3.07 11.51
C ARG A 633 3.86 -2.10 12.35
N ALA A 634 3.22 -1.06 12.89
CA ALA A 634 3.85 -0.09 13.78
C ALA A 634 3.95 -0.55 15.25
N LYS A 635 3.58 -1.79 15.55
CA LYS A 635 3.52 -2.38 16.90
C LYS A 635 2.64 -1.59 17.88
N VAL A 636 1.60 -0.93 17.37
CA VAL A 636 0.60 -0.25 18.19
C VAL A 636 -0.51 -1.24 18.54
N SER A 637 -0.74 -1.42 19.85
CA SER A 637 -1.83 -2.26 20.34
C SER A 637 -3.19 -1.62 20.04
N MET A 638 -4.18 -2.42 19.65
CA MET A 638 -5.52 -1.92 19.30
C MET A 638 -6.56 -2.60 20.18
N ARG A 639 -7.46 -1.81 20.77
CA ARG A 639 -8.52 -2.31 21.65
C ARG A 639 -9.89 -1.83 21.21
N ILE A 640 -10.83 -2.76 21.16
CA ILE A 640 -12.24 -2.50 20.86
C ILE A 640 -12.98 -2.36 22.17
N LYS A 641 -13.71 -1.25 22.36
CA LYS A 641 -14.44 -0.96 23.60
C LYS A 641 -15.87 -0.50 23.32
N ASN A 642 -16.73 -0.66 24.32
CA ASN A 642 -18.11 -0.16 24.26
C ASN A 642 -18.23 1.23 24.87
N VAL A 643 -18.87 2.14 24.15
CA VAL A 643 -19.23 3.46 24.67
C VAL A 643 -20.19 3.36 25.86
N LEU A 644 -21.16 2.44 25.83
CA LEU A 644 -22.15 2.27 26.90
C LEU A 644 -21.54 1.74 28.21
N ASN A 645 -20.50 0.90 28.10
CA ASN A 645 -19.82 0.30 29.24
C ASN A 645 -18.30 0.56 29.18
N PRO A 646 -17.83 1.80 29.49
CA PRO A 646 -16.41 2.16 29.32
C PRO A 646 -15.43 1.41 30.21
N GLN A 647 -15.93 0.86 31.32
CA GLN A 647 -15.14 0.12 32.31
C GLN A 647 -14.88 -1.33 31.88
N ALA A 648 -15.63 -1.85 30.90
CA ALA A 648 -15.36 -3.17 30.36
C ALA A 648 -13.96 -3.22 29.71
N PRO A 649 -13.23 -4.35 29.85
CA PRO A 649 -11.89 -4.50 29.29
C PRO A 649 -11.87 -4.53 27.76
N GLY A 650 -13.01 -4.89 27.14
CA GLY A 650 -13.16 -5.04 25.69
C GLY A 650 -12.31 -6.15 25.10
N THR A 651 -12.06 -6.08 23.79
CA THR A 651 -11.21 -7.04 23.06
C THR A 651 -9.89 -6.37 22.67
N LEU A 652 -8.77 -6.98 23.05
CA LEU A 652 -7.42 -6.57 22.64
C LEU A 652 -6.99 -7.34 21.38
N VAL A 653 -6.60 -6.62 20.33
CA VAL A 653 -6.00 -7.19 19.13
C VAL A 653 -4.48 -7.18 19.27
N ILE A 654 -3.88 -8.37 19.19
CA ILE A 654 -2.43 -8.56 19.30
C ILE A 654 -1.86 -9.10 17.98
N ASP A 655 -0.60 -8.77 17.71
CA ASP A 655 0.17 -9.35 16.62
C ASP A 655 0.97 -10.56 17.13
N ASP A 656 0.78 -11.74 16.52
CA ASP A 656 1.42 -12.97 16.98
C ASP A 656 2.93 -13.00 16.75
N CYS A 657 3.45 -12.11 15.89
CA CYS A 657 4.85 -12.09 15.47
C CYS A 657 5.85 -11.77 16.59
N ASN A 658 5.41 -11.33 17.78
CA ASN A 658 6.31 -10.94 18.89
C ASN A 658 6.02 -11.64 20.24
N SER A 659 5.28 -12.76 20.26
CA SER A 659 5.17 -13.56 21.49
C SER A 659 6.42 -14.41 21.74
N ALA A 660 7.54 -13.75 22.09
CA ALA A 660 8.70 -14.40 22.73
C ALA A 660 8.41 -14.83 24.19
N SER A 661 7.21 -14.52 24.69
CA SER A 661 6.61 -15.11 25.88
C SER A 661 5.34 -15.84 25.44
N PRO A 662 5.17 -17.12 25.79
CA PRO A 662 3.96 -17.85 25.46
C PRO A 662 2.79 -17.12 26.11
N SER A 663 1.74 -16.85 25.34
CA SER A 663 0.44 -16.52 25.90
C SER A 663 0.11 -17.53 27.01
N PRO A 664 -0.57 -17.14 28.11
CA PRO A 664 -0.96 -18.07 29.15
C PRO A 664 -2.05 -18.99 28.56
N THR A 665 -1.59 -20.13 28.04
CA THR A 665 -2.23 -21.43 27.80
C THR A 665 -1.56 -22.10 26.60
N LEU A 666 -0.29 -22.50 26.79
CA LEU A 666 0.05 -23.88 26.47
C LEU A 666 -0.94 -24.75 27.25
N SER A 667 -1.97 -25.29 26.60
CA SER A 667 -2.50 -26.58 27.05
C SER A 667 -1.41 -27.61 26.76
N PRO A 668 -0.79 -28.24 27.78
CA PRO A 668 0.29 -29.23 27.61
C PRO A 668 -0.28 -30.59 27.19
N THR A 669 -1.24 -30.57 26.28
CA THR A 669 -1.93 -31.74 25.73
C THR A 669 -2.16 -31.42 24.27
N GLY A 670 -1.71 -32.27 23.35
CA GLY A 670 -1.89 -32.12 21.90
C GLY A 670 -3.35 -32.19 21.44
N ALA A 671 -4.23 -31.39 22.04
CA ALA A 671 -5.60 -31.21 21.63
C ALA A 671 -5.63 -30.30 20.39
N PRO A 672 -6.43 -30.63 19.37
CA PRO A 672 -6.63 -29.75 18.22
C PRO A 672 -7.19 -28.41 18.71
N ARG A 673 -6.61 -27.30 18.24
CA ARG A 673 -7.11 -25.95 18.56
C ARG A 673 -8.55 -25.82 18.06
N ALA A 674 -9.46 -25.51 18.98
CA ALA A 674 -10.86 -25.27 18.71
C ALA A 674 -11.07 -23.95 17.96
N PRO A 675 -12.18 -23.79 17.20
CA PRO A 675 -12.52 -22.49 16.62
C PRO A 675 -12.74 -21.46 17.73
N ILE A 676 -12.43 -20.19 17.44
CA ILE A 676 -12.52 -19.08 18.40
C ILE A 676 -13.83 -18.30 18.20
N ALA A 677 -14.30 -18.20 16.96
CA ALA A 677 -15.54 -17.52 16.65
C ALA A 677 -16.24 -18.11 15.41
N ILE A 678 -17.54 -17.84 15.33
CA ILE A 678 -18.45 -18.21 14.25
C ILE A 678 -19.07 -16.92 13.72
N THR A 679 -18.99 -16.70 12.41
CA THR A 679 -19.66 -15.58 11.76
C THR A 679 -20.68 -16.07 10.75
N SER A 680 -21.67 -15.20 10.50
CA SER A 680 -22.67 -15.40 9.46
C SER A 680 -22.79 -14.12 8.65
N LYS A 681 -22.70 -14.20 7.34
CA LYS A 681 -22.96 -13.10 6.41
C LYS A 681 -24.21 -13.42 5.60
N ASP A 682 -25.29 -12.72 5.92
CA ASP A 682 -26.60 -12.93 5.33
C ASP A 682 -26.71 -12.22 3.96
N LYS A 683 -27.79 -12.51 3.21
CA LYS A 683 -28.10 -11.87 1.93
C LYS A 683 -27.00 -12.09 0.89
N ILE A 684 -26.66 -13.34 0.63
CA ILE A 684 -25.69 -13.74 -0.38
C ILE A 684 -26.44 -14.25 -1.61
N LEU A 685 -25.96 -13.84 -2.78
CA LEU A 685 -26.34 -14.39 -4.08
C LEU A 685 -25.28 -15.40 -4.48
N LEU A 686 -25.70 -16.65 -4.72
CA LEU A 686 -24.83 -17.67 -5.28
C LEU A 686 -25.03 -17.71 -6.80
N ILE A 687 -23.96 -17.48 -7.55
CA ILE A 687 -23.92 -17.57 -9.01
C ILE A 687 -23.15 -18.81 -9.39
N ASN A 688 -23.82 -19.74 -10.05
CA ASN A 688 -23.23 -20.94 -10.63
C ASN A 688 -23.11 -20.74 -12.14
N VAL A 689 -21.89 -20.79 -12.67
CA VAL A 689 -21.64 -20.72 -14.11
C VAL A 689 -21.07 -22.06 -14.56
N ARG A 690 -21.83 -22.77 -15.40
CA ARG A 690 -21.42 -24.04 -15.99
C ARG A 690 -20.98 -23.81 -17.44
N SER A 691 -19.73 -24.13 -17.75
CA SER A 691 -19.20 -24.00 -19.11
C SER A 691 -19.81 -25.06 -20.02
N THR A 692 -20.29 -24.62 -21.19
CA THR A 692 -20.83 -25.48 -22.26
C THR A 692 -19.72 -25.96 -23.20
N GLU A 693 -18.58 -25.27 -23.23
CA GLU A 693 -17.44 -25.54 -24.10
C GLU A 693 -16.26 -26.14 -23.33
N ARG A 694 -15.42 -26.95 -23.98
CA ARG A 694 -14.12 -27.39 -23.43
C ARG A 694 -13.08 -26.27 -23.54
N LEU A 695 -13.38 -25.11 -22.96
CA LEU A 695 -12.41 -24.04 -22.79
C LEU A 695 -11.37 -24.47 -21.75
N LYS A 696 -10.12 -24.00 -21.90
CA LYS A 696 -9.11 -24.22 -20.86
C LYS A 696 -9.58 -23.51 -19.58
N ALA A 697 -9.58 -24.20 -18.44
CA ALA A 697 -10.16 -23.70 -17.19
C ALA A 697 -9.65 -22.29 -16.78
N HIS A 698 -8.37 -21.98 -17.05
CA HIS A 698 -7.80 -20.66 -16.74
C HIS A 698 -8.38 -19.52 -17.60
N SER A 699 -8.65 -19.74 -18.89
CA SER A 699 -9.22 -18.70 -19.76
C SER A 699 -10.68 -18.45 -19.40
N PHE A 700 -11.41 -19.51 -19.04
CA PHE A 700 -12.79 -19.40 -18.56
C PHE A 700 -12.88 -18.57 -17.28
N LEU A 701 -12.03 -18.87 -16.28
CA LEU A 701 -11.95 -18.10 -15.04
C LEU A 701 -11.56 -16.64 -15.29
N ALA A 702 -10.56 -16.38 -16.13
CA ALA A 702 -10.12 -15.03 -16.46
C ALA A 702 -11.25 -14.20 -17.10
N SER A 703 -12.03 -14.80 -18.00
CA SER A 703 -13.19 -14.14 -18.63
C SER A 703 -14.27 -13.80 -17.61
N ILE A 704 -14.61 -14.72 -16.72
CA ILE A 704 -15.60 -14.50 -15.65
C ILE A 704 -15.15 -13.35 -14.74
N PHE A 705 -13.91 -13.37 -14.25
CA PHE A 705 -13.41 -12.31 -13.39
C PHE A 705 -13.31 -10.96 -14.13
N SER A 706 -13.02 -10.95 -15.43
CA SER A 706 -13.02 -9.72 -16.23
C SER A 706 -14.43 -9.11 -16.36
N VAL A 707 -15.47 -9.92 -16.49
CA VAL A 707 -16.86 -9.45 -16.50
C VAL A 707 -17.22 -8.85 -15.15
N LEU A 708 -16.88 -9.53 -14.05
CA LEU A 708 -17.18 -9.07 -12.69
C LEU A 708 -16.43 -7.78 -12.34
N ASP A 709 -15.17 -7.64 -12.76
CA ASP A 709 -14.36 -6.43 -12.56
C ASP A 709 -14.93 -5.22 -13.32
N LYS A 710 -15.36 -5.40 -14.58
CA LYS A 710 -16.04 -4.34 -15.36
C LYS A 710 -17.32 -3.86 -14.71
N CYS A 711 -18.05 -4.76 -14.05
CA CYS A 711 -19.27 -4.45 -13.31
C CYS A 711 -19.00 -4.05 -11.85
N ASN A 712 -17.73 -3.93 -11.43
CA ASN A 712 -17.32 -3.57 -10.07
C ASN A 712 -17.98 -4.44 -8.99
N MET A 713 -18.11 -5.75 -9.27
CA MET A 713 -18.75 -6.71 -8.38
C MET A 713 -17.71 -7.39 -7.48
N SER A 714 -17.84 -7.21 -6.16
CA SER A 714 -17.01 -7.89 -5.17
C SER A 714 -17.51 -9.32 -4.91
N ILE A 715 -16.59 -10.29 -4.97
CA ILE A 715 -16.86 -11.70 -4.70
C ILE A 715 -16.36 -12.05 -3.30
N ASP A 716 -17.18 -12.75 -2.51
CA ASP A 716 -16.82 -13.17 -1.16
C ASP A 716 -16.13 -14.55 -1.16
N LEU A 717 -16.75 -15.55 -1.82
CA LEU A 717 -16.21 -16.91 -1.91
C LEU A 717 -16.25 -17.41 -3.35
N ILE A 718 -15.26 -18.22 -3.70
CA ILE A 718 -15.16 -18.87 -5.01
C ILE A 718 -14.92 -20.37 -4.78
N CYS A 719 -15.67 -21.21 -5.48
CA CYS A 719 -15.47 -22.65 -5.55
C CYS A 719 -15.46 -23.04 -7.02
N THR A 720 -14.47 -23.82 -7.42
CA THR A 720 -14.26 -24.20 -8.81
C THR A 720 -14.24 -25.71 -8.95
N SER A 721 -14.83 -26.20 -10.02
CA SER A 721 -14.70 -27.57 -10.50
C SER A 721 -14.12 -27.54 -11.91
N GLU A 722 -13.98 -28.70 -12.57
CA GLU A 722 -13.42 -28.77 -13.93
C GLU A 722 -14.26 -27.99 -14.96
N VAL A 723 -15.59 -27.99 -14.81
CA VAL A 723 -16.53 -27.42 -15.79
C VAL A 723 -17.44 -26.32 -15.23
N GLN A 724 -17.44 -26.10 -13.91
CA GLN A 724 -18.34 -25.16 -13.25
C GLN A 724 -17.60 -24.31 -12.23
N VAL A 725 -18.00 -23.04 -12.14
CA VAL A 725 -17.54 -22.08 -11.14
C VAL A 725 -18.73 -21.58 -10.35
N SER A 726 -18.65 -21.70 -9.03
CA SER A 726 -19.64 -21.21 -8.07
C SER A 726 -19.06 -20.02 -7.32
N MET A 727 -19.78 -18.90 -7.31
CA MET A 727 -19.34 -17.65 -6.70
C MET A 727 -20.41 -17.14 -5.75
N ALA A 728 -20.01 -16.77 -4.55
CA ALA A 728 -20.87 -16.14 -3.56
C ALA A 728 -20.62 -14.64 -3.54
N LEU A 729 -21.65 -13.83 -3.76
CA LEU A 729 -21.56 -12.38 -3.80
C LEU A 729 -22.54 -11.76 -2.80
N HIS A 730 -22.14 -10.67 -2.15
CA HIS A 730 -23.03 -9.98 -1.23
C HIS A 730 -24.17 -9.27 -1.99
N SER A 731 -25.39 -9.70 -1.71
CA SER A 731 -26.62 -9.18 -2.30
C SER A 731 -27.23 -8.11 -1.39
N GLN A 732 -26.81 -6.85 -1.58
CA GLN A 732 -27.69 -5.71 -1.27
C GLN A 732 -28.70 -5.46 -2.41
N ILE A 733 -28.88 -6.43 -3.31
CA ILE A 733 -29.58 -6.32 -4.59
C ILE A 733 -30.70 -7.36 -4.58
N TYR A 734 -31.78 -7.08 -3.84
CA TYR A 734 -33.00 -7.88 -4.00
C TYR A 734 -33.69 -7.50 -5.31
N PRO A 735 -34.08 -8.47 -6.17
CA PRO A 735 -35.13 -8.25 -7.14
C PRO A 735 -36.44 -8.24 -6.36
N THR A 736 -36.95 -7.05 -6.02
CA THR A 736 -38.39 -6.90 -5.91
C THR A 736 -38.92 -6.67 -7.33
N ASP A 737 -40.07 -7.27 -7.66
CA ASP A 737 -40.74 -7.18 -8.97
C ASP A 737 -41.23 -5.76 -9.33
N ASP A 738 -40.74 -4.72 -8.64
CA ASP A 738 -41.02 -3.32 -8.94
C ASP A 738 -40.12 -2.87 -10.11
N GLU A 739 -40.68 -2.91 -11.32
CA GLU A 739 -40.04 -2.50 -12.58
C GLU A 739 -39.52 -1.04 -12.59
N ASP A 740 -39.88 -0.21 -11.61
CA ASP A 740 -39.64 1.24 -11.60
C ASP A 740 -38.46 1.75 -10.74
N SER A 741 -37.67 0.86 -10.12
CA SER A 741 -36.55 1.27 -9.27
C SER A 741 -35.25 1.52 -10.07
N SER A 742 -34.93 2.81 -10.25
CA SER A 742 -33.72 3.36 -10.89
C SER A 742 -32.41 3.16 -10.10
N ASP A 743 -32.20 2.01 -9.46
CA ASP A 743 -30.94 1.72 -8.78
C ASP A 743 -29.86 1.30 -9.78
N PRO A 744 -28.72 2.02 -9.88
CA PRO A 744 -27.64 1.69 -10.83
C PRO A 744 -27.07 0.29 -10.58
N VAL A 745 -26.94 -0.11 -9.32
CA VAL A 745 -26.40 -1.41 -8.90
C VAL A 745 -27.25 -2.59 -9.41
N ARG A 746 -28.57 -2.41 -9.54
CA ARG A 746 -29.48 -3.44 -10.08
C ARG A 746 -29.27 -3.65 -11.58
N LYS A 747 -28.85 -2.63 -12.32
CA LYS A 747 -28.55 -2.72 -13.76
C LYS A 747 -27.23 -3.45 -13.99
N ASP A 748 -26.21 -3.18 -13.17
CA ASP A 748 -24.87 -3.76 -13.32
C ASP A 748 -24.91 -5.29 -13.16
N VAL A 749 -25.70 -5.81 -12.21
CA VAL A 749 -25.86 -7.27 -12.04
C VAL A 749 -26.60 -7.91 -13.21
N LYS A 750 -27.66 -7.26 -13.73
CA LYS A 750 -28.36 -7.76 -14.92
C LYS A 750 -27.45 -7.78 -16.15
N ILE A 751 -26.59 -6.77 -16.30
CA ILE A 751 -25.58 -6.70 -17.36
C ILE A 751 -24.53 -7.80 -17.18
N ALA A 752 -24.02 -7.98 -15.96
CA ALA A 752 -23.05 -9.02 -15.64
C ALA A 752 -23.62 -10.42 -15.95
N ILE A 753 -24.86 -10.72 -15.52
CA ILE A 753 -25.52 -12.00 -15.81
C ILE A 753 -25.63 -12.22 -17.32
N LYS A 754 -26.06 -11.21 -18.08
CA LYS A 754 -26.18 -11.32 -19.55
C LYS A 754 -24.83 -11.61 -20.21
N GLN A 755 -23.75 -10.99 -19.74
CA GLN A 755 -22.39 -11.25 -20.24
C GLN A 755 -21.88 -12.63 -19.80
N LEU A 756 -22.19 -13.07 -18.58
CA LEU A 756 -21.81 -14.40 -18.09
C LEU A 756 -22.51 -15.52 -18.86
N GLN A 757 -23.74 -15.29 -19.33
CA GLN A 757 -24.49 -16.23 -20.19
C GLN A 757 -23.80 -16.49 -21.53
N GLU A 758 -22.91 -15.61 -22.00
CA GLU A 758 -22.11 -15.85 -23.21
C GLU A 758 -21.05 -16.95 -23.00
N TYR A 759 -20.64 -17.19 -21.75
CA TYR A 759 -19.59 -18.16 -21.41
C TYR A 759 -20.12 -19.50 -20.88
N GLY A 760 -21.43 -19.61 -20.63
CA GLY A 760 -22.03 -20.84 -20.11
C GLY A 760 -23.45 -20.68 -19.57
N GLU A 761 -24.00 -21.78 -19.06
CA GLU A 761 -25.29 -21.78 -18.36
C GLU A 761 -25.12 -21.15 -16.97
N VAL A 762 -25.95 -20.13 -16.67
CA VAL A 762 -25.89 -19.40 -15.39
C VAL A 762 -27.12 -19.74 -14.54
N GLU A 763 -26.89 -20.29 -13.35
CA GLU A 763 -27.90 -20.53 -12.32
C GLU A 763 -27.69 -19.56 -11.15
N LEU A 764 -28.79 -18.98 -10.65
CA LEU A 764 -28.79 -17.98 -9.59
C LEU A 764 -29.58 -18.48 -8.39
N LEU A 765 -28.92 -18.66 -7.24
CA LEU A 765 -29.57 -19.00 -5.97
C LEU A 765 -29.55 -17.79 -5.04
N HIS A 766 -30.74 -17.28 -4.75
CA HIS A 766 -30.96 -16.13 -3.87
C HIS A 766 -31.13 -16.58 -2.41
N SER A 767 -31.10 -15.63 -1.48
CA SER A 767 -31.38 -15.86 -0.06
C SER A 767 -30.49 -16.96 0.55
N ARG A 768 -29.18 -16.79 0.36
CA ARG A 768 -28.15 -17.64 0.94
C ARG A 768 -27.35 -16.90 2.00
N THR A 769 -26.80 -17.65 2.94
CA THR A 769 -25.98 -17.13 4.03
C THR A 769 -24.66 -17.88 4.06
N ILE A 770 -23.57 -17.14 4.12
CA ILE A 770 -22.24 -17.70 4.38
C ILE A 770 -22.10 -17.87 5.90
N ILE A 771 -21.77 -19.07 6.34
CA ILE A 771 -21.35 -19.36 7.72
C ILE A 771 -19.86 -19.65 7.69
N SER A 772 -19.09 -18.97 8.54
CA SER A 772 -17.64 -19.15 8.62
C SER A 772 -17.20 -19.47 10.05
N LEU A 773 -16.39 -20.51 10.19
CA LEU A 773 -15.65 -20.82 11.41
C LEU A 773 -14.27 -20.18 11.33
N VAL A 774 -13.89 -19.44 12.37
CA VAL A 774 -12.61 -18.72 12.44
C VAL A 774 -11.79 -19.21 13.63
N GLY A 775 -10.53 -19.56 13.37
CA GLY A 775 -9.55 -19.91 14.41
C GLY A 775 -8.19 -20.25 13.79
N LYS A 776 -7.11 -20.24 14.56
CA LYS A 776 -5.79 -20.63 14.03
C LYS A 776 -5.71 -22.10 13.64
N GLN A 777 -4.96 -22.38 12.58
CA GLN A 777 -4.63 -23.73 12.09
C GLN A 777 -5.85 -24.60 11.72
N MET A 778 -6.95 -23.97 11.32
CA MET A 778 -8.18 -24.63 10.86
C MET A 778 -7.95 -25.61 9.71
N ARG A 779 -6.95 -25.38 8.85
CA ARG A 779 -6.58 -26.31 7.77
C ARG A 779 -6.04 -27.65 8.29
N GLN A 780 -5.39 -27.67 9.46
CA GLN A 780 -4.84 -28.88 10.08
C GLN A 780 -5.84 -29.52 11.06
N ALA A 781 -6.90 -28.79 11.42
CA ALA A 781 -7.93 -29.24 12.36
C ALA A 781 -9.00 -30.12 11.69
N LEU A 782 -8.59 -31.28 11.16
CA LEU A 782 -9.51 -32.25 10.51
C LEU A 782 -10.72 -32.61 11.38
N SER A 783 -10.52 -32.69 12.70
CA SER A 783 -11.60 -32.95 13.66
C SER A 783 -12.68 -31.85 13.65
N VAL A 784 -12.30 -30.58 13.47
CA VAL A 784 -13.24 -29.45 13.48
C VAL A 784 -14.04 -29.43 12.18
N THR A 785 -13.39 -29.68 11.05
CA THR A 785 -14.05 -29.81 9.74
C THR A 785 -15.06 -30.95 9.73
N GLY A 786 -14.66 -32.14 10.19
CA GLY A 786 -15.56 -33.28 10.29
C GLY A 786 -16.75 -33.00 11.21
N GLN A 787 -16.49 -32.43 12.39
CA GLN A 787 -17.54 -32.11 13.36
C GLN A 787 -18.53 -31.07 12.85
N MET A 788 -18.06 -30.01 12.17
CA MET A 788 -18.94 -29.01 11.56
C MET A 788 -19.93 -29.65 10.59
N PHE A 789 -19.44 -30.44 9.63
CA PHE A 789 -20.28 -31.05 8.61
C PHE A 789 -21.17 -32.18 9.16
N SER A 790 -20.69 -32.96 10.13
CA SER A 790 -21.50 -33.93 10.85
C SER A 790 -22.66 -33.25 11.58
N THR A 791 -22.40 -32.17 12.33
CA THR A 791 -23.45 -31.42 13.04
C THR A 791 -24.49 -30.84 12.07
N LEU A 792 -24.06 -30.26 10.95
CA LEU A 792 -24.99 -29.74 9.95
C LEU A 792 -25.83 -30.86 9.30
N SER A 793 -25.19 -32.00 8.98
CA SER A 793 -25.83 -33.15 8.35
C SER A 793 -26.85 -33.84 9.26
N GLU A 794 -26.49 -34.08 10.54
CA GLU A 794 -27.37 -34.68 11.56
C GLU A 794 -28.64 -33.86 11.77
N ASN A 795 -28.52 -32.52 11.66
CA ASN A 795 -29.62 -31.58 11.80
C ASN A 795 -30.32 -31.25 10.47
N ARG A 796 -30.03 -32.03 9.40
CA ARG A 796 -30.63 -31.92 8.06
C ARG A 796 -30.51 -30.54 7.43
N ILE A 797 -29.42 -29.83 7.70
CA ILE A 797 -29.14 -28.52 7.10
C ILE A 797 -28.43 -28.76 5.77
N ARG A 798 -29.04 -28.31 4.66
CA ARG A 798 -28.46 -28.44 3.32
C ARG A 798 -27.32 -27.43 3.14
N ILE A 799 -26.19 -27.92 2.65
CA ILE A 799 -25.01 -27.11 2.31
C ILE A 799 -24.97 -26.99 0.79
N ASP A 800 -24.99 -25.76 0.28
CA ASP A 800 -24.99 -25.48 -1.16
C ASP A 800 -23.57 -25.26 -1.71
N MET A 801 -22.63 -24.78 -0.88
CA MET A 801 -21.23 -24.54 -1.26
C MET A 801 -20.32 -24.70 -0.04
N ILE A 802 -19.12 -25.23 -0.27
CA ILE A 802 -18.05 -25.31 0.74
C ILE A 802 -16.83 -24.56 0.18
N ALA A 803 -16.24 -23.70 1.00
CA ALA A 803 -15.01 -23.00 0.69
C ALA A 803 -14.01 -23.19 1.83
N GLN A 804 -12.91 -23.88 1.51
CA GLN A 804 -11.75 -24.01 2.40
C GLN A 804 -10.52 -23.62 1.61
N GLY A 805 -9.98 -22.44 1.90
CA GLY A 805 -8.90 -21.83 1.13
C GLY A 805 -7.50 -22.20 1.61
N ALA A 806 -6.50 -21.47 1.10
CA ALA A 806 -5.12 -21.54 1.55
C ALA A 806 -4.90 -20.91 2.94
N SER A 807 -5.83 -20.04 3.39
CA SER A 807 -5.83 -19.48 4.74
C SER A 807 -5.91 -20.62 5.76
N GLN A 808 -4.97 -20.63 6.71
CA GLN A 808 -5.01 -21.60 7.82
C GLN A 808 -6.03 -21.19 8.89
N ILE A 809 -6.87 -20.17 8.64
CA ILE A 809 -7.64 -19.48 9.68
C ILE A 809 -9.16 -19.70 9.55
N THR A 810 -9.68 -19.85 8.32
CA THR A 810 -11.13 -19.89 8.09
C THR A 810 -11.58 -21.10 7.31
N MET A 811 -12.80 -21.55 7.63
CA MET A 811 -13.55 -22.53 6.86
C MET A 811 -14.99 -22.05 6.74
N SER A 812 -15.48 -21.95 5.50
CA SER A 812 -16.78 -21.36 5.21
C SER A 812 -17.68 -22.31 4.44
N CYS A 813 -18.97 -22.26 4.72
CA CYS A 813 -20.00 -22.95 3.95
C CYS A 813 -21.17 -22.02 3.66
N VAL A 814 -21.88 -22.27 2.57
CA VAL A 814 -23.10 -21.54 2.22
C VAL A 814 -24.31 -22.41 2.50
N VAL A 815 -25.26 -21.86 3.24
CA VAL A 815 -26.54 -22.49 3.58
C VAL A 815 -27.70 -21.58 3.18
N GLN A 816 -28.93 -22.10 3.26
CA GLN A 816 -30.13 -21.30 3.03
C GLN A 816 -30.39 -20.36 4.22
N ASP A 817 -30.87 -19.14 3.94
CA ASP A 817 -31.08 -18.10 4.96
C ASP A 817 -31.96 -18.57 6.14
N HIS A 818 -33.00 -19.35 5.86
CA HIS A 818 -33.92 -19.83 6.89
C HIS A 818 -33.25 -20.79 7.90
N ASP A 819 -32.21 -21.51 7.48
CA ASP A 819 -31.46 -22.45 8.33
C ASP A 819 -30.27 -21.80 9.01
N ALA A 820 -29.86 -20.59 8.61
CA ALA A 820 -28.63 -19.94 9.05
C ALA A 820 -28.59 -19.73 10.58
N GLY A 821 -29.67 -19.20 11.16
CA GLY A 821 -29.75 -18.97 12.61
C GLY A 821 -29.61 -20.28 13.41
N ARG A 822 -30.29 -21.35 12.94
CA ARG A 822 -30.20 -22.68 13.56
C ARG A 822 -28.80 -23.27 13.42
N ALA A 823 -28.18 -23.17 12.26
CA ALA A 823 -26.83 -23.64 12.00
C ALA A 823 -25.80 -22.97 12.93
N VAL A 824 -25.83 -21.64 13.05
CA VAL A 824 -24.90 -20.89 13.91
C VAL A 824 -25.08 -21.26 15.38
N ALA A 825 -26.33 -21.38 15.85
CA ALA A 825 -26.62 -21.77 17.24
C ALA A 825 -26.12 -23.19 17.56
N LEU A 826 -26.35 -24.15 16.66
CA LEU A 826 -25.88 -25.53 16.83
C LEU A 826 -24.36 -25.63 16.83
N LEU A 827 -23.70 -24.98 15.86
CA LEU A 827 -22.24 -24.94 15.81
C LEU A 827 -21.66 -24.25 17.06
N HIS A 828 -22.31 -23.18 17.54
CA HIS A 828 -21.88 -22.52 18.77
C HIS A 828 -21.99 -23.44 19.99
N ALA A 829 -23.10 -24.17 20.11
CA ALA A 829 -23.27 -25.14 21.19
C ALA A 829 -22.18 -26.22 21.15
N VAL A 830 -21.94 -26.81 19.98
CA VAL A 830 -20.98 -27.91 19.81
C VAL A 830 -19.55 -27.48 20.16
N PHE A 831 -19.12 -26.29 19.72
CA PHE A 831 -17.73 -25.86 19.90
C PHE A 831 -17.46 -25.06 21.18
N PHE A 832 -18.45 -24.36 21.74
CA PHE A 832 -18.24 -23.43 22.86
C PHE A 832 -18.98 -23.79 24.15
N THR A 833 -19.88 -24.78 24.15
CA THR A 833 -20.65 -25.16 25.35
C THR A 833 -20.30 -26.53 25.95
N SER A 834 -19.28 -27.24 25.44
CA SER A 834 -18.90 -28.54 26.01
C SER A 834 -18.27 -28.40 27.41
N VAL A 835 -19.08 -28.73 28.43
CA VAL A 835 -18.59 -29.41 29.63
C VAL A 835 -17.89 -30.70 29.18
N PRO A 836 -16.68 -31.02 29.66
CA PRO A 836 -15.98 -32.22 29.25
C PRO A 836 -16.58 -33.42 29.97
N GLU A 837 -17.71 -33.94 29.52
CA GLU A 837 -18.19 -35.26 29.91
C GLU A 837 -19.17 -35.79 28.86
N LYS A 838 -18.85 -36.94 28.25
CA LYS A 838 -19.78 -37.72 27.43
C LYS A 838 -21.00 -38.08 28.28
N PRO A 839 -22.24 -37.82 27.86
CA PRO A 839 -23.39 -38.54 28.37
C PRO A 839 -23.90 -39.54 27.34
N SER A 840 -24.27 -40.70 27.85
CA SER A 840 -25.04 -41.73 27.17
C SER A 840 -26.38 -41.22 26.62
N LEU A 841 -26.82 -41.90 25.57
CA LEU A 841 -27.90 -41.65 24.61
C LEU A 841 -29.35 -41.38 25.12
N THR A 842 -29.58 -40.79 26.31
CA THR A 842 -30.93 -40.76 26.90
C THR A 842 -31.42 -39.44 27.50
N MET A 843 -30.88 -38.27 27.16
CA MET A 843 -31.47 -37.00 27.62
C MET A 843 -31.38 -35.85 26.60
N LEU A 844 -32.25 -35.84 25.60
CA LEU A 844 -32.57 -34.65 24.81
C LEU A 844 -34.04 -34.74 24.35
N ASP A 845 -34.97 -34.38 25.24
CA ASP A 845 -36.40 -34.31 24.90
C ASP A 845 -37.22 -33.13 25.48
N PRO A 846 -36.66 -32.08 26.14
CA PRO A 846 -37.48 -30.90 26.47
C PRO A 846 -37.13 -29.57 25.79
N LEU A 847 -36.08 -29.45 24.96
CA LEU A 847 -35.73 -28.15 24.35
C LEU A 847 -36.34 -27.86 22.96
N VAL A 848 -36.92 -28.86 22.29
CA VAL A 848 -37.54 -28.69 20.96
C VAL A 848 -39.02 -28.24 21.05
N LYS A 849 -39.67 -28.35 22.21
CA LYS A 849 -41.11 -28.06 22.35
C LYS A 849 -41.49 -26.61 22.63
N VAL A 850 -40.54 -25.70 22.89
CA VAL A 850 -40.86 -24.30 23.21
C VAL A 850 -40.78 -23.37 22.01
N LEU A 851 -40.17 -23.78 20.89
CA LEU A 851 -40.02 -22.94 19.69
C LEU A 851 -40.95 -23.34 18.52
N SER A 852 -41.85 -24.30 18.73
CA SER A 852 -42.90 -24.65 17.75
C SER A 852 -44.28 -24.09 18.11
N ALA A 853 -44.36 -23.15 19.05
CA ALA A 853 -45.62 -22.51 19.45
C ALA A 853 -45.41 -21.04 19.85
N SER A 854 -45.01 -20.21 18.89
CA SER A 854 -45.29 -18.75 18.84
C SER A 854 -44.87 -18.17 17.51
#